data_AF-A0A1H9VFA7-F1
#
_entry.id   AF-A0A1H9VFA7-F1
#
_cell.length_a   1.000
_cell.length_b   1.000
_cell.length_c   1.000
_cell.angle_alpha   90.00
_cell.angle_beta   90.00
_cell.angle_gamma   90.00
#
_symmetry.space_group_name_H-M   'P 1'
#
loop_
_entity.id
_entity.type
_entity.pdbx_description
1 polymer ?
#
loop_
_entity_poly.entity_id
_entity_poly.type
_entity_poly.pdbx_seq_one_letter_code
_entity_poly.pdbx_strand_id
1 'polypeptide(L)'
;MRLRKLTNVIGIPLIIIFVVMAYIEVSPAQEIDEIVRDDTFTGVDADTGYIVSAANPYAVDAGTAVLENGGNAIDAALAVSFTLGVVEPYGSGIGGGGSMLIYDPTANEEDKISYIDYRETAPLALPNEQRGQTPHNLTAGMADFGVPGFLKGMDYLHRNYATMPLDELLQQAILLADNGFEVDKYLAERFYYAQNRLNPADIPHYFPENNFIQQGNTLVQKELAETLQEIAAKDSLESYFLNEFATDMAARFPLLSEEDFRQYEVLTDQKPATGQFDEYTVHAAPAPLGGPVFIQALQMAELMNVDDHEIFRLPEGVNVADRDAYTDVEKPAEDDTLEITEAERQEQLRKTDSYIGFIEKMIGINYETYRDRLRNIGDPHTSEEARQKLAEAVTWEKSSELVNNWYEYLDKREHQRRFEEGGEEDFLEDGTESYLPPVYVKKGMMAGKAAGKHASQPLEAAALADMPAQQSERAQGTAESFFDAEAEINQHNNTTHFVIIDKEGRMVSATHTLSNFFGSGQYYKGFFLNDQLSNFSETPGSINEPYPGRRPRSFMSPAILVKENGGKVEELIGLGSPGGARIPMMMAQIMVFYSMYEMDFEEAMTYMTRFQYDFNDEAGEYEIRLEPKFRELEGYADIREGLKERGYPVTLEFGQMYFGGIQAAVYDAATQELYGYADPRRGGKAGGADENEAGAAGEPAEIMRGTDAAAGP
;
A
#
# COMPACT_ATOMS: atom_id res chain seq x y z
N MET A 1 12.67 67.50 16.08
CA MET A 1 12.64 66.92 14.71
C MET A 1 14.01 66.40 14.19
N ARG A 2 15.03 66.23 15.05
CA ARG A 2 16.34 65.66 14.66
C ARG A 2 16.67 64.28 15.25
N LEU A 3 15.84 63.72 16.16
CA LEU A 3 16.04 62.36 16.68
C LEU A 3 15.31 61.26 15.88
N ARG A 4 14.16 61.56 15.24
CA ARG A 4 13.39 60.59 14.44
C ARG A 4 13.97 60.25 13.07
N LYS A 5 14.95 61.03 12.59
CA LYS A 5 15.65 60.74 11.31
C LYS A 5 16.91 59.90 11.49
N LEU A 6 17.42 59.74 12.73
CA LEU A 6 18.60 58.90 13.00
C LEU A 6 18.21 57.42 13.18
N THR A 7 17.01 57.15 13.73
CA THR A 7 16.49 55.78 13.90
C THR A 7 16.17 55.07 12.58
N ASN A 8 15.78 55.80 11.52
CA ASN A 8 15.41 55.17 10.24
C ASN A 8 16.58 54.99 9.27
N VAL A 9 17.70 55.70 9.47
CA VAL A 9 18.88 55.59 8.58
C VAL A 9 19.90 54.60 9.12
N ILE A 10 19.90 54.33 10.44
CA ILE A 10 20.86 53.41 11.08
C ILE A 10 20.16 52.19 11.70
N GLY A 11 18.92 52.34 12.20
CA GLY A 11 18.21 51.25 12.90
C GLY A 11 17.66 50.16 11.97
N ILE A 12 17.13 50.53 10.79
CA ILE A 12 16.58 49.55 9.84
C ILE A 12 17.68 48.69 9.20
N PRO A 13 18.83 49.25 8.76
CA PRO A 13 19.95 48.44 8.28
C PRO A 13 20.54 47.55 9.38
N LEU A 14 20.62 48.01 10.64
CA LEU A 14 21.13 47.20 11.74
C LEU A 14 20.18 46.05 12.11
N ILE A 15 18.86 46.23 12.02
CA ILE A 15 17.89 45.15 12.26
C ILE A 15 17.95 44.12 11.13
N ILE A 16 18.11 44.55 9.87
CA ILE A 16 18.28 43.62 8.74
C ILE A 16 19.62 42.88 8.85
N ILE A 17 20.72 43.56 9.23
CA ILE A 17 22.01 42.90 9.48
C ILE A 17 21.93 41.95 10.68
N PHE A 18 21.16 42.25 11.73
CA PHE A 18 20.97 41.35 12.88
C PHE A 18 20.08 40.15 12.54
N VAL A 19 19.06 40.32 11.69
CA VAL A 19 18.23 39.22 11.19
C VAL A 19 19.01 38.35 10.21
N VAL A 20 19.84 38.93 9.34
CA VAL A 20 20.72 38.21 8.40
C VAL A 20 21.89 37.54 9.13
N MET A 21 22.50 38.17 10.15
CA MET A 21 23.52 37.53 11.00
C MET A 21 22.92 36.46 11.90
N ALA A 22 21.70 36.61 12.41
CA ALA A 22 20.99 35.54 13.13
C ALA A 22 20.57 34.40 12.19
N TYR A 23 20.35 34.67 10.91
CA TYR A 23 20.17 33.63 9.88
C TYR A 23 21.48 32.94 9.49
N ILE A 24 22.61 33.67 9.53
CA ILE A 24 23.94 33.14 9.20
C ILE A 24 24.59 32.40 10.40
N GLU A 25 24.26 32.74 11.65
CA GLU A 25 24.72 32.04 12.86
C GLU A 25 23.80 30.88 13.31
N VAL A 26 22.64 30.69 12.66
CA VAL A 26 21.88 29.43 12.68
C VAL A 26 21.90 28.82 11.28
N SER A 27 23.10 28.62 10.78
CA SER A 27 23.37 27.59 9.80
C SER A 27 24.68 26.95 10.23
N PRO A 28 24.64 25.91 11.07
CA PRO A 28 25.67 24.91 10.88
C PRO A 28 25.49 24.46 9.44
N ALA A 29 26.49 24.72 8.60
CA ALA A 29 26.83 23.79 7.56
C ALA A 29 27.13 22.46 8.28
N GLN A 30 26.07 21.78 8.69
CA GLN A 30 26.08 20.44 9.21
C GLN A 30 26.33 19.58 7.99
N GLU A 31 27.33 18.73 8.07
CA GLU A 31 27.68 17.72 7.08
C GLU A 31 26.40 17.01 6.60
N ILE A 32 25.93 17.34 5.40
CA ILE A 32 24.77 16.71 4.74
C ILE A 32 25.29 15.57 3.85
N ASP A 33 26.07 14.65 4.43
CA ASP A 33 26.70 13.57 3.66
C ASP A 33 26.53 12.17 4.27
N GLU A 34 25.57 11.96 5.18
CA GLU A 34 25.44 10.64 5.85
C GLU A 34 24.00 10.14 6.12
N ILE A 35 22.94 10.72 5.52
CA ILE A 35 21.54 10.33 5.83
C ILE A 35 20.88 9.43 4.76
N VAL A 36 21.53 9.16 3.63
CA VAL A 36 20.90 8.41 2.50
C VAL A 36 21.34 6.94 2.42
N ARG A 37 22.09 6.42 3.41
CA ARG A 37 22.65 5.05 3.39
C ARG A 37 22.11 4.10 4.46
N ASP A 38 21.13 4.49 5.27
CA ASP A 38 20.72 3.73 6.48
C ASP A 38 19.37 2.99 6.34
N ASP A 39 18.75 3.03 5.16
CA ASP A 39 17.44 2.39 4.88
C ASP A 39 17.58 1.03 4.17
N THR A 40 18.74 0.75 3.56
CA THR A 40 19.10 -0.54 2.97
C THR A 40 20.09 -1.27 3.87
N PHE A 41 19.89 -2.58 4.06
CA PHE A 41 20.76 -3.40 4.89
C PHE A 41 21.34 -4.52 4.03
N THR A 42 22.65 -4.46 3.79
CA THR A 42 23.31 -5.26 2.75
C THR A 42 24.28 -6.27 3.34
N GLY A 43 24.28 -7.48 2.76
CA GLY A 43 25.39 -8.43 2.83
C GLY A 43 25.57 -9.12 4.18
N VAL A 44 24.52 -9.80 4.69
CA VAL A 44 24.61 -10.68 5.87
C VAL A 44 24.73 -12.13 5.44
N ASP A 45 25.56 -12.93 6.11
CA ASP A 45 25.79 -14.33 5.77
C ASP A 45 24.50 -15.15 5.98
N ALA A 46 24.02 -15.80 4.92
CA ALA A 46 22.76 -16.52 4.94
C ALA A 46 22.74 -17.77 5.82
N ASP A 47 23.91 -18.33 6.16
CA ASP A 47 24.00 -19.49 7.06
C ASP A 47 23.98 -19.06 8.54
N THR A 48 24.25 -17.79 8.85
CA THR A 48 24.42 -17.32 10.24
C THR A 48 23.63 -16.07 10.61
N GLY A 49 22.93 -15.46 9.66
CA GLY A 49 22.26 -14.20 9.89
C GLY A 49 20.80 -14.19 9.47
N TYR A 50 20.18 -13.04 9.67
CA TYR A 50 18.76 -12.83 9.46
C TYR A 50 18.50 -11.42 8.94
N ILE A 51 17.32 -11.20 8.37
CA ILE A 51 16.87 -9.90 7.85
C ILE A 51 15.45 -9.61 8.35
N VAL A 52 15.20 -8.37 8.74
CA VAL A 52 13.88 -7.79 8.99
C VAL A 52 13.76 -6.50 8.20
N SER A 53 12.81 -6.43 7.28
CA SER A 53 12.46 -5.21 6.54
C SER A 53 11.01 -4.83 6.83
N ALA A 54 10.78 -3.62 7.35
CA ALA A 54 9.46 -3.16 7.78
C ALA A 54 9.28 -1.66 7.58
N ALA A 55 8.02 -1.21 7.53
CA ALA A 55 7.67 0.20 7.32
C ALA A 55 8.05 1.15 8.49
N ASN A 56 8.52 0.62 9.63
CA ASN A 56 8.89 1.42 10.79
C ASN A 56 10.11 0.85 11.53
N PRO A 57 11.10 1.69 11.91
CA PRO A 57 12.33 1.23 12.58
C PRO A 57 12.08 0.55 13.94
N TYR A 58 11.12 0.99 14.75
CA TYR A 58 10.82 0.33 16.02
C TYR A 58 10.32 -1.11 15.82
N ALA A 59 9.65 -1.37 14.70
CA ALA A 59 9.22 -2.72 14.35
C ALA A 59 10.40 -3.59 13.90
N VAL A 60 11.34 -3.02 13.13
CA VAL A 60 12.61 -3.70 12.78
C VAL A 60 13.37 -4.09 14.04
N ASP A 61 13.50 -3.17 15.00
CA ASP A 61 14.17 -3.44 16.28
C ASP A 61 13.49 -4.57 17.06
N ALA A 62 12.14 -4.59 17.08
CA ALA A 62 11.38 -5.65 17.74
C ALA A 62 11.60 -7.03 17.09
N GLY A 63 11.58 -7.12 15.77
CA GLY A 63 11.84 -8.36 15.04
C GLY A 63 13.27 -8.84 15.20
N THR A 64 14.23 -7.93 15.09
CA THR A 64 15.67 -8.19 15.27
C THR A 64 15.93 -8.73 16.67
N ALA A 65 15.41 -8.08 17.72
CA ALA A 65 15.59 -8.53 19.10
C ALA A 65 15.03 -9.95 19.32
N VAL A 66 13.93 -10.31 18.69
CA VAL A 66 13.39 -11.68 18.76
C VAL A 66 14.32 -12.70 18.11
N LEU A 67 14.85 -12.40 16.92
CA LEU A 67 15.78 -13.28 16.19
C LEU A 67 17.11 -13.44 16.94
N GLU A 68 17.65 -12.37 17.51
CA GLU A 68 18.86 -12.40 18.37
C GLU A 68 18.69 -13.28 19.60
N ASN A 69 17.47 -13.33 20.15
CA ASN A 69 17.14 -14.16 21.31
C ASN A 69 16.70 -15.59 20.95
N GLY A 70 16.90 -16.00 19.68
CA GLY A 70 16.70 -17.37 19.21
C GLY A 70 15.29 -17.69 18.77
N GLY A 71 14.43 -16.69 18.57
CA GLY A 71 13.14 -16.86 17.89
C GLY A 71 13.33 -17.10 16.39
N ASN A 72 12.29 -17.64 15.76
CA ASN A 72 12.25 -17.84 14.31
C ASN A 72 11.56 -16.67 13.57
N ALA A 73 11.47 -16.73 12.24
CA ALA A 73 10.84 -15.69 11.43
C ALA A 73 9.38 -15.43 11.80
N ILE A 74 8.65 -16.43 12.30
CA ILE A 74 7.25 -16.29 12.74
C ILE A 74 7.17 -15.64 14.12
N ASP A 75 8.05 -16.02 15.05
CA ASP A 75 8.21 -15.33 16.34
C ASP A 75 8.45 -13.82 16.10
N ALA A 76 9.40 -13.50 15.22
CA ALA A 76 9.72 -12.13 14.84
C ALA A 76 8.54 -11.43 14.15
N ALA A 77 7.83 -12.14 13.25
CA ALA A 77 6.64 -11.61 12.61
C ALA A 77 5.55 -11.23 13.62
N LEU A 78 5.32 -12.01 14.68
CA LEU A 78 4.38 -11.65 15.74
C LEU A 78 4.82 -10.37 16.47
N ALA A 79 6.09 -10.28 16.88
CA ALA A 79 6.60 -9.10 17.58
C ALA A 79 6.52 -7.83 16.71
N VAL A 80 6.91 -7.93 15.44
CA VAL A 80 6.77 -6.86 14.43
C VAL A 80 5.30 -6.46 14.30
N SER A 81 4.40 -7.43 14.21
CA SER A 81 2.96 -7.21 14.01
C SER A 81 2.30 -6.41 15.14
N PHE A 82 2.57 -6.79 16.40
CA PHE A 82 2.05 -6.05 17.55
C PHE A 82 2.73 -4.68 17.70
N THR A 83 4.02 -4.58 17.39
CA THR A 83 4.76 -3.32 17.45
C THR A 83 4.25 -2.33 16.41
N LEU A 84 3.98 -2.75 15.17
CA LEU A 84 3.36 -1.93 14.14
C LEU A 84 1.96 -1.44 14.56
N GLY A 85 1.20 -2.24 15.32
CA GLY A 85 -0.06 -1.80 15.92
C GLY A 85 0.08 -0.66 16.94
N VAL A 86 1.28 -0.47 17.50
CA VAL A 86 1.60 0.61 18.46
C VAL A 86 2.19 1.82 17.74
N VAL A 87 3.16 1.62 16.84
CA VAL A 87 3.93 2.71 16.21
C VAL A 87 3.35 3.20 14.89
N GLU A 88 2.56 2.36 14.22
CA GLU A 88 1.77 2.70 13.03
C GLU A 88 0.26 2.43 13.26
N PRO A 89 -0.37 3.04 14.30
CA PRO A 89 -1.77 2.75 14.68
C PRO A 89 -2.79 3.22 13.65
N TYR A 90 -2.36 4.05 12.70
CA TYR A 90 -3.16 4.38 11.52
C TYR A 90 -3.26 3.19 10.57
N GLY A 91 -2.24 2.32 10.51
CA GLY A 91 -1.96 1.37 9.44
C GLY A 91 -2.55 -0.01 9.66
N SER A 92 -2.29 -0.54 10.84
CA SER A 92 -2.59 -1.91 11.23
C SER A 92 -2.81 -2.02 12.74
N GLY A 93 -3.22 -3.20 13.19
CA GLY A 93 -3.33 -3.52 14.61
C GLY A 93 -4.46 -4.49 14.91
N ILE A 94 -4.77 -4.64 16.20
CA ILE A 94 -5.73 -5.60 16.75
C ILE A 94 -7.12 -5.49 16.10
N GLY A 95 -7.55 -4.27 15.74
CA GLY A 95 -8.85 -4.01 15.13
C GLY A 95 -8.93 -4.29 13.62
N GLY A 96 -7.87 -4.81 13.01
CA GLY A 96 -7.80 -5.14 11.59
C GLY A 96 -7.63 -6.61 11.28
N GLY A 97 -6.95 -6.86 10.17
CA GLY A 97 -6.63 -8.17 9.64
C GLY A 97 -5.52 -8.07 8.61
N GLY A 98 -5.31 -9.14 7.86
CA GLY A 98 -4.23 -9.21 6.89
C GLY A 98 -4.03 -10.60 6.32
N SER A 99 -2.87 -10.80 5.71
CA SER A 99 -2.46 -12.11 5.22
C SER A 99 -0.95 -12.26 5.24
N MET A 100 -0.50 -13.51 5.26
CA MET A 100 0.91 -13.87 5.39
C MET A 100 1.24 -15.04 4.45
N LEU A 101 2.30 -14.89 3.65
CA LEU A 101 2.98 -16.02 3.03
C LEU A 101 4.18 -16.43 3.88
N ILE A 102 4.39 -17.74 3.97
CA ILE A 102 5.49 -18.37 4.68
C ILE A 102 6.19 -19.30 3.70
N TYR A 103 7.47 -19.05 3.45
CA TYR A 103 8.38 -20.01 2.85
C TYR A 103 9.09 -20.78 3.96
N ASP A 104 8.96 -22.10 3.99
CA ASP A 104 9.66 -22.95 4.94
C ASP A 104 10.59 -23.93 4.19
N PRO A 105 11.92 -23.74 4.24
CA PRO A 105 12.86 -24.61 3.52
C PRO A 105 12.90 -26.04 4.06
N THR A 106 12.34 -26.27 5.26
CA THR A 106 12.29 -27.60 5.91
C THR A 106 11.03 -28.37 5.57
N ALA A 107 10.02 -27.71 4.99
CA ALA A 107 8.78 -28.35 4.58
C ALA A 107 8.96 -29.17 3.28
N ASN A 108 8.01 -30.08 3.04
CA ASN A 108 7.96 -30.80 1.77
C ASN A 108 7.60 -29.83 0.63
N GLU A 109 7.96 -30.15 -0.61
CA GLU A 109 7.73 -29.28 -1.78
C GLU A 109 6.31 -28.72 -1.89
N GLU A 110 5.27 -29.52 -1.62
CA GLU A 110 3.86 -29.10 -1.71
C GLU A 110 3.45 -28.07 -0.66
N ASP A 111 4.19 -27.99 0.45
CA ASP A 111 3.91 -27.14 1.62
C ASP A 111 5.04 -26.13 1.89
N LYS A 112 6.05 -26.08 1.01
CA LYS A 112 7.20 -25.17 1.07
C LYS A 112 6.75 -23.71 1.07
N ILE A 113 5.62 -23.41 0.42
CA ILE A 113 4.93 -22.12 0.52
C ILE A 113 3.54 -22.34 1.12
N SER A 114 3.28 -21.69 2.25
CA SER A 114 1.97 -21.64 2.91
C SER A 114 1.39 -20.23 2.88
N TYR A 115 0.06 -20.13 2.82
CA TYR A 115 -0.68 -18.86 2.85
C TYR A 115 -1.70 -18.87 3.98
N ILE A 116 -1.63 -17.87 4.85
CA ILE A 116 -2.51 -17.71 6.00
C ILE A 116 -3.35 -16.44 5.80
N ASP A 117 -4.66 -16.61 5.69
CA ASP A 117 -5.64 -15.53 5.53
C ASP A 117 -6.37 -15.26 6.85
N TYR A 118 -6.10 -14.09 7.42
CA TYR A 118 -6.83 -13.56 8.56
C TYR A 118 -7.45 -12.21 8.20
N ARG A 119 -7.98 -12.12 6.97
CA ARG A 119 -8.77 -11.00 6.48
C ARG A 119 -10.08 -10.92 7.23
N GLU A 120 -10.56 -9.70 7.42
CA GLU A 120 -11.82 -9.40 8.07
C GLU A 120 -13.00 -9.94 7.26
N THR A 121 -14.07 -10.35 7.94
CA THR A 121 -15.31 -10.82 7.29
C THR A 121 -16.47 -9.89 7.58
N ALA A 122 -17.44 -9.88 6.66
CA ALA A 122 -18.68 -9.17 6.83
C ALA A 122 -19.55 -9.85 7.90
N PRO A 123 -20.29 -9.09 8.73
CA PRO A 123 -21.18 -9.67 9.73
C PRO A 123 -22.23 -10.62 9.13
N LEU A 124 -22.55 -11.69 9.84
CA LEU A 124 -23.56 -12.68 9.50
C LEU A 124 -24.98 -12.08 9.44
N ALA A 125 -25.20 -10.99 10.17
CA ALA A 125 -26.47 -10.26 10.19
C ALA A 125 -26.73 -9.43 8.91
N LEU A 126 -25.78 -9.37 7.97
CA LEU A 126 -26.00 -8.68 6.70
C LEU A 126 -27.20 -9.28 5.94
N PRO A 127 -28.10 -8.45 5.37
CA PRO A 127 -29.28 -8.97 4.68
C PRO A 127 -28.95 -9.87 3.49
N ASN A 128 -29.36 -11.14 3.56
CA ASN A 128 -29.17 -12.13 2.48
C ASN A 128 -30.00 -11.85 1.22
N GLU A 129 -31.07 -11.07 1.31
CA GLU A 129 -32.11 -10.95 0.25
C GLU A 129 -31.87 -9.84 -0.78
N GLN A 130 -30.73 -9.15 -0.76
CA GLN A 130 -30.46 -7.98 -1.63
C GLN A 130 -29.42 -8.22 -2.74
N ARG A 131 -29.06 -9.48 -3.04
CA ARG A 131 -28.20 -9.81 -4.19
C ARG A 131 -28.80 -9.25 -5.49
N GLY A 132 -28.09 -8.35 -6.16
CA GLY A 132 -28.56 -7.68 -7.37
C GLY A 132 -29.64 -6.60 -7.19
N GLN A 133 -29.92 -6.14 -5.97
CA GLN A 133 -30.92 -5.09 -5.68
C GLN A 133 -30.39 -4.00 -4.73
N THR A 134 -29.11 -3.62 -4.82
CA THR A 134 -28.51 -2.70 -3.85
C THR A 134 -29.17 -1.31 -3.90
N PRO A 135 -29.80 -0.82 -2.81
CA PRO A 135 -29.99 0.60 -2.61
C PRO A 135 -28.61 1.20 -2.30
N HIS A 136 -28.24 2.32 -2.93
CA HIS A 136 -27.21 3.21 -2.38
C HIS A 136 -27.47 3.35 -0.87
N ASN A 137 -26.48 3.05 -0.01
CA ASN A 137 -26.51 3.14 1.47
C ASN A 137 -26.71 1.85 2.29
N LEU A 138 -26.32 0.64 1.85
CA LEU A 138 -26.21 -0.48 2.81
C LEU A 138 -25.10 -0.24 3.87
N THR A 139 -24.02 0.45 3.48
CA THR A 139 -22.92 0.91 4.35
C THR A 139 -23.24 2.22 5.07
N ALA A 140 -24.14 3.07 4.56
CA ALA A 140 -24.39 4.36 5.21
C ALA A 140 -25.13 4.18 6.55
N GLY A 141 -24.36 4.29 7.63
CA GLY A 141 -24.82 4.05 9.00
C GLY A 141 -24.28 2.75 9.63
N MET A 142 -23.50 1.95 8.89
CA MET A 142 -22.58 0.99 9.48
C MET A 142 -21.40 1.75 10.09
N ALA A 143 -20.74 1.19 11.09
CA ALA A 143 -19.44 1.69 11.51
C ALA A 143 -18.32 1.29 10.52
N ASP A 144 -18.68 0.82 9.32
CA ASP A 144 -17.85 0.35 8.19
C ASP A 144 -16.77 -0.70 8.49
N PHE A 145 -16.72 -1.23 9.72
CA PHE A 145 -15.75 -2.25 10.13
C PHE A 145 -16.32 -3.67 10.11
N GLY A 146 -15.52 -4.62 9.60
CA GLY A 146 -15.82 -6.05 9.61
C GLY A 146 -15.28 -6.74 10.87
N VAL A 147 -15.57 -8.04 11.04
CA VAL A 147 -15.03 -8.86 12.13
C VAL A 147 -13.50 -8.87 12.05
N PRO A 148 -12.77 -8.31 13.02
CA PRO A 148 -11.30 -8.24 12.94
C PRO A 148 -10.69 -9.64 12.99
N GLY A 149 -9.76 -9.92 12.07
CA GLY A 149 -9.10 -11.22 11.98
C GLY A 149 -7.74 -11.30 12.67
N PHE A 150 -7.13 -10.16 12.97
CA PHE A 150 -5.73 -10.07 13.43
C PHE A 150 -5.41 -11.00 14.59
N LEU A 151 -6.17 -10.95 15.70
CA LEU A 151 -5.89 -11.78 16.88
C LEU A 151 -6.01 -13.28 16.58
N LYS A 152 -6.99 -13.68 15.78
CA LYS A 152 -7.18 -15.08 15.37
C LYS A 152 -6.04 -15.56 14.47
N GLY A 153 -5.59 -14.71 13.55
CA GLY A 153 -4.42 -14.98 12.69
C GLY A 153 -3.14 -15.15 13.51
N MET A 154 -2.86 -14.20 14.39
CA MET A 154 -1.69 -14.26 15.27
C MET A 154 -1.75 -15.46 16.23
N ASP A 155 -2.94 -15.82 16.74
CA ASP A 155 -3.13 -17.02 17.56
C ASP A 155 -2.77 -18.31 16.79
N TYR A 156 -3.26 -18.42 15.55
CA TYR A 156 -2.95 -19.55 14.69
C TYR A 156 -1.44 -19.64 14.42
N LEU A 157 -0.80 -18.53 14.07
CA LEU A 157 0.64 -18.49 13.83
C LEU A 157 1.43 -18.86 15.09
N HIS A 158 1.04 -18.32 16.26
CA HIS A 158 1.66 -18.62 17.55
C HIS A 158 1.60 -20.12 17.87
N ARG A 159 0.41 -20.72 17.76
CA ARG A 159 0.21 -22.12 18.14
C ARG A 159 0.88 -23.13 17.21
N ASN A 160 1.05 -22.78 15.93
CA ASN A 160 1.49 -23.73 14.91
C ASN A 160 2.96 -23.55 14.50
N TYR A 161 3.53 -22.35 14.65
CA TYR A 161 4.87 -22.05 14.13
C TYR A 161 5.79 -21.31 15.10
N ALA A 162 5.25 -20.55 16.06
CA ALA A 162 6.07 -19.82 17.02
C ALA A 162 6.76 -20.78 18.00
N THR A 163 7.95 -20.39 18.45
CA THR A 163 8.75 -21.13 19.43
C THR A 163 8.90 -20.38 20.75
N MET A 164 8.61 -19.08 20.76
CA MET A 164 8.68 -18.23 21.94
C MET A 164 7.32 -18.04 22.63
N PRO A 165 7.30 -17.81 23.95
CA PRO A 165 6.07 -17.54 24.67
C PRO A 165 5.51 -16.15 24.30
N LEU A 166 4.19 -16.01 24.34
CA LEU A 166 3.49 -14.82 23.84
C LEU A 166 3.86 -13.54 24.59
N ASP A 167 4.11 -13.63 25.90
CA ASP A 167 4.51 -12.48 26.73
C ASP A 167 5.86 -11.89 26.30
N GLU A 168 6.83 -12.73 25.95
CA GLU A 168 8.11 -12.28 25.40
C GLU A 168 7.93 -11.59 24.04
N LEU A 169 7.08 -12.13 23.16
CA LEU A 169 6.80 -11.56 21.83
C LEU A 169 6.07 -10.21 21.88
N LEU A 170 5.21 -9.99 22.88
CA LEU A 170 4.45 -8.75 23.05
C LEU A 170 5.21 -7.68 23.84
N GLN A 171 6.32 -8.04 24.51
CA GLN A 171 7.00 -7.20 25.48
C GLN A 171 7.41 -5.83 24.89
N GLN A 172 7.98 -5.82 23.69
CA GLN A 172 8.43 -4.58 23.06
C GLN A 172 7.26 -3.64 22.73
N ALA A 173 6.16 -4.19 22.20
CA ALA A 173 4.94 -3.44 21.92
C ALA A 173 4.34 -2.85 23.21
N ILE A 174 4.29 -3.63 24.31
CA ILE A 174 3.82 -3.17 25.62
C ILE A 174 4.66 -2.00 26.12
N LEU A 175 6.00 -2.08 26.02
CA LEU A 175 6.89 -1.03 26.51
C LEU A 175 6.80 0.25 25.69
N LEU A 176 6.74 0.14 24.35
CA LEU A 176 6.56 1.30 23.48
C LEU A 176 5.20 1.97 23.73
N ALA A 177 4.14 1.19 23.95
CA ALA A 177 2.83 1.74 24.30
C ALA A 177 2.83 2.40 25.70
N ASP A 178 3.49 1.79 26.68
CA ASP A 178 3.46 2.25 28.07
C ASP A 178 4.40 3.44 28.31
N ASN A 179 5.64 3.37 27.84
CA ASN A 179 6.64 4.44 28.04
C ASN A 179 6.53 5.54 26.99
N GLY A 180 5.95 5.20 25.84
CA GLY A 180 5.84 6.04 24.67
C GLY A 180 7.04 5.96 23.75
N PHE A 181 6.85 6.46 22.53
CA PHE A 181 7.87 6.53 21.49
C PHE A 181 7.82 7.91 20.80
N GLU A 182 8.90 8.26 20.11
CA GLU A 182 8.95 9.50 19.33
C GLU A 182 8.11 9.37 18.05
N VAL A 183 7.17 10.29 17.87
CA VAL A 183 6.32 10.39 16.68
C VAL A 183 7.16 10.82 15.48
N ASP A 184 7.21 9.99 14.46
CA ASP A 184 7.85 10.33 13.19
C ASP A 184 6.97 11.27 12.34
N LYS A 185 7.53 11.75 11.22
CA LYS A 185 6.81 12.61 10.27
C LYS A 185 5.59 11.91 9.66
N TYR A 186 5.66 10.59 9.45
CA TYR A 186 4.62 9.84 8.76
C TYR A 186 3.38 9.67 9.63
N LEU A 187 3.53 9.34 10.91
CA LEU A 187 2.44 9.29 11.89
C LEU A 187 1.78 10.66 12.05
N ALA A 188 2.56 11.73 12.19
CA ALA A 188 2.01 13.08 12.30
C ALA A 188 1.20 13.48 11.05
N GLU A 189 1.69 13.18 9.85
CA GLU A 189 1.01 13.45 8.59
C GLU A 189 -0.26 12.61 8.42
N ARG A 190 -0.17 11.29 8.63
CA ARG A 190 -1.31 10.37 8.52
C ARG A 190 -2.40 10.75 9.51
N PHE A 191 -2.03 11.19 10.71
CA PHE A 191 -2.96 11.76 11.69
C PHE A 191 -3.60 13.05 11.17
N TYR A 192 -2.82 13.99 10.65
CA TYR A 192 -3.33 15.24 10.09
C TYR A 192 -4.38 15.01 8.98
N TYR A 193 -4.16 14.03 8.11
CA TYR A 193 -5.12 13.66 7.05
C TYR A 193 -6.40 13.02 7.60
N ALA A 194 -6.30 12.22 8.67
CA ALA A 194 -7.43 11.48 9.22
C ALA A 194 -8.23 12.24 10.29
N GLN A 195 -7.62 13.23 10.97
CA GLN A 195 -8.14 13.83 12.21
C GLN A 195 -9.60 14.30 12.14
N ASN A 196 -10.08 14.74 10.96
CA ASN A 196 -11.46 15.21 10.80
C ASN A 196 -12.52 14.09 10.94
N ARG A 197 -12.10 12.82 10.83
CA ARG A 197 -12.94 11.63 11.05
C ARG A 197 -12.79 11.06 12.46
N LEU A 198 -11.81 11.52 13.23
CA LEU A 198 -11.51 11.01 14.56
C LEU A 198 -12.21 11.85 15.62
N ASN A 199 -12.61 11.22 16.72
CA ASN A 199 -13.21 11.91 17.86
C ASN A 199 -12.15 12.21 18.94
N PRO A 200 -11.76 13.48 19.15
CA PRO A 200 -10.72 13.82 20.12
C PRO A 200 -11.01 13.37 21.56
N ALA A 201 -12.30 13.19 21.91
CA ALA A 201 -12.70 12.72 23.23
C ALA A 201 -12.30 11.25 23.49
N ASP A 202 -12.23 10.44 22.44
CA ASP A 202 -11.89 9.01 22.54
C ASP A 202 -10.36 8.79 22.51
N ILE A 203 -9.60 9.76 21.99
CA ILE A 203 -8.15 9.68 21.79
C ILE A 203 -7.39 10.91 22.31
N PRO A 204 -7.58 11.31 23.59
CA PRO A 204 -7.02 12.56 24.11
C PRO A 204 -5.48 12.62 24.09
N HIS A 205 -4.80 11.47 24.08
CA HIS A 205 -3.34 11.37 24.03
C HIS A 205 -2.75 11.74 22.65
N TYR A 206 -3.55 11.77 21.59
CA TYR A 206 -3.18 12.32 20.28
C TYR A 206 -3.36 13.85 20.21
N PHE A 207 -3.89 14.47 21.26
CA PHE A 207 -4.12 15.91 21.34
C PHE A 207 -3.40 16.57 22.54
N PRO A 208 -2.06 16.45 22.66
CA PRO A 208 -1.32 17.07 23.76
C PRO A 208 -1.54 18.59 23.79
N GLU A 209 -1.90 19.11 24.97
CA GLU A 209 -2.20 20.54 25.18
C GLU A 209 -3.31 21.12 24.26
N ASN A 210 -4.23 20.27 23.79
CA ASN A 210 -5.28 20.58 22.80
C ASN A 210 -4.75 20.91 21.38
N ASN A 211 -3.51 20.55 21.07
CA ASN A 211 -2.97 20.57 19.71
C ASN A 211 -2.83 19.15 19.19
N PHE A 212 -2.98 18.94 17.88
CA PHE A 212 -2.72 17.64 17.27
C PHE A 212 -1.24 17.26 17.44
N ILE A 213 -0.99 15.97 17.62
CA ILE A 213 0.36 15.44 17.81
C ILE A 213 1.24 15.77 16.59
N GLN A 214 2.48 16.20 16.86
CA GLN A 214 3.47 16.57 15.85
C GLN A 214 4.63 15.57 15.83
N GLN A 215 5.40 15.61 14.74
CA GLN A 215 6.73 14.98 14.70
C GLN A 215 7.57 15.43 15.90
N GLY A 216 8.34 14.50 16.48
CA GLY A 216 9.20 14.74 17.65
C GLY A 216 8.44 14.78 18.98
N ASN A 217 7.11 14.70 19.00
CA ASN A 217 6.35 14.50 20.23
C ASN A 217 6.51 13.06 20.72
N THR A 218 6.35 12.85 22.02
CA THR A 218 6.24 11.50 22.58
C THR A 218 4.77 11.08 22.63
N LEU A 219 4.42 9.99 21.94
CA LEU A 219 3.09 9.40 22.00
C LEU A 219 3.07 8.28 23.05
N VAL A 220 2.26 8.45 24.10
CA VAL A 220 2.04 7.43 25.15
C VAL A 220 0.63 6.87 25.02
N GLN A 221 0.50 5.54 24.97
CA GLN A 221 -0.75 4.81 24.73
C GLN A 221 -1.05 3.85 25.90
N LYS A 222 -1.26 4.39 27.10
CA LYS A 222 -1.48 3.60 28.33
C LYS A 222 -2.61 2.58 28.21
N GLU A 223 -3.73 2.96 27.60
CA GLU A 223 -4.88 2.05 27.41
C GLU A 223 -4.52 0.88 26.48
N LEU A 224 -3.71 1.12 25.44
CA LEU A 224 -3.22 0.06 24.56
C LEU A 224 -2.24 -0.86 25.28
N ALA A 225 -1.35 -0.30 26.11
CA ALA A 225 -0.42 -1.08 26.92
C ALA A 225 -1.16 -2.02 27.89
N GLU A 226 -2.20 -1.52 28.57
CA GLU A 226 -3.06 -2.34 29.44
C GLU A 226 -3.74 -3.46 28.65
N THR A 227 -4.28 -3.17 27.47
CA THR A 227 -4.88 -4.19 26.58
C THR A 227 -3.87 -5.25 26.14
N LEU A 228 -2.66 -4.84 25.74
CA LEU A 228 -1.60 -5.78 25.35
C LEU A 228 -1.16 -6.66 26.53
N GLN A 229 -1.10 -6.10 27.74
CA GLN A 229 -0.85 -6.86 28.97
C GLN A 229 -1.98 -7.85 29.29
N GLU A 230 -3.25 -7.44 29.13
CA GLU A 230 -4.41 -8.32 29.28
C GLU A 230 -4.36 -9.50 28.31
N ILE A 231 -3.99 -9.23 27.05
CA ILE A 231 -3.82 -10.24 26.00
C ILE A 231 -2.67 -11.20 26.36
N ALA A 232 -1.49 -10.66 26.72
CA ALA A 232 -0.32 -11.46 27.07
C ALA A 232 -0.56 -12.34 28.31
N ALA A 233 -1.44 -11.91 29.23
CA ALA A 233 -1.82 -12.67 30.41
C ALA A 233 -2.83 -13.80 30.15
N LYS A 234 -3.36 -13.94 28.91
CA LYS A 234 -4.27 -15.04 28.56
C LYS A 234 -3.52 -16.30 28.16
N ASP A 235 -4.22 -17.43 28.32
CA ASP A 235 -3.75 -18.72 27.81
C ASP A 235 -3.55 -18.72 26.28
N SER A 236 -4.30 -17.88 25.55
CA SER A 236 -4.08 -17.63 24.12
C SER A 236 -4.77 -16.35 23.64
N LEU A 237 -4.33 -15.85 22.49
CA LEU A 237 -4.92 -14.71 21.77
C LEU A 237 -6.40 -14.95 21.42
N GLU A 238 -6.74 -16.16 20.98
CA GLU A 238 -8.12 -16.57 20.72
C GLU A 238 -9.01 -16.50 21.96
N SER A 239 -8.48 -16.80 23.16
CA SER A 239 -9.25 -16.69 24.40
C SER A 239 -9.69 -15.25 24.66
N TYR A 240 -8.80 -14.27 24.46
CA TYR A 240 -9.16 -12.85 24.55
C TYR A 240 -10.18 -12.46 23.48
N PHE A 241 -9.93 -12.91 22.23
CA PHE A 241 -10.81 -12.65 21.09
C PHE A 241 -12.25 -13.12 21.32
N LEU A 242 -12.46 -14.34 21.80
CA LEU A 242 -13.79 -14.94 21.97
C LEU A 242 -14.50 -14.52 23.25
N ASN A 243 -13.76 -14.33 24.35
CA ASN A 243 -14.37 -14.18 25.68
C ASN A 243 -14.51 -12.72 26.13
N GLU A 244 -13.70 -11.82 25.58
CA GLU A 244 -13.72 -10.41 25.96
C GLU A 244 -14.04 -9.55 24.76
N PHE A 245 -13.24 -9.66 23.70
CA PHE A 245 -13.41 -8.79 22.53
C PHE A 245 -14.76 -9.01 21.84
N ALA A 246 -15.16 -10.26 21.58
CA ALA A 246 -16.45 -10.57 20.96
C ALA A 246 -17.64 -10.04 21.78
N THR A 247 -17.64 -10.26 23.09
CA THR A 247 -18.72 -9.81 23.99
C THR A 247 -18.80 -8.28 24.02
N ASP A 248 -17.67 -7.59 24.12
CA ASP A 248 -17.62 -6.12 24.11
C ASP A 248 -18.07 -5.53 22.77
N MET A 249 -17.62 -6.12 21.65
CA MET A 249 -18.03 -5.68 20.31
C MET A 249 -19.53 -5.88 20.07
N ALA A 250 -20.07 -7.06 20.42
CA ALA A 250 -21.49 -7.35 20.28
C ALA A 250 -22.37 -6.45 21.16
N ALA A 251 -21.87 -6.04 22.33
CA ALA A 251 -22.59 -5.10 23.21
C ALA A 251 -22.59 -3.66 22.68
N ARG A 252 -21.53 -3.25 21.99
CA ARG A 252 -21.34 -1.87 21.50
C ARG A 252 -21.91 -1.64 20.10
N PHE A 253 -21.88 -2.65 19.24
CA PHE A 253 -22.15 -2.50 17.80
C PHE A 253 -23.29 -3.42 17.35
N PRO A 254 -24.50 -2.88 17.05
CA PRO A 254 -25.70 -3.69 16.81
C PRO A 254 -25.67 -4.65 15.62
N LEU A 255 -24.73 -4.47 14.68
CA LEU A 255 -24.57 -5.34 13.50
C LEU A 255 -23.64 -6.52 13.77
N LEU A 256 -22.90 -6.49 14.88
CA LEU A 256 -22.05 -7.59 15.33
C LEU A 256 -22.74 -8.36 16.45
N SER A 257 -22.47 -9.65 16.48
CA SER A 257 -22.93 -10.62 17.45
C SER A 257 -21.75 -11.48 17.89
N GLU A 258 -21.81 -12.10 19.06
CA GLU A 258 -20.77 -13.06 19.45
C GLU A 258 -20.65 -14.23 18.47
N GLU A 259 -21.72 -14.56 17.74
CA GLU A 259 -21.69 -15.63 16.73
C GLU A 259 -20.78 -15.27 15.54
N ASP A 260 -20.70 -13.98 15.16
CA ASP A 260 -19.78 -13.51 14.13
C ASP A 260 -18.32 -13.87 14.47
N PHE A 261 -17.95 -13.71 15.74
CA PHE A 261 -16.61 -14.04 16.24
C PHE A 261 -16.40 -15.55 16.42
N ARG A 262 -17.44 -16.28 16.84
CA ARG A 262 -17.37 -17.74 16.98
C ARG A 262 -17.23 -18.45 15.63
N GLN A 263 -17.88 -17.94 14.59
CA GLN A 263 -17.82 -18.49 13.23
C GLN A 263 -16.67 -17.92 12.39
N TYR A 264 -15.93 -16.93 12.90
CA TYR A 264 -14.76 -16.42 12.23
C TYR A 264 -13.65 -17.50 12.18
N GLU A 265 -13.17 -17.78 10.98
CA GLU A 265 -12.09 -18.74 10.71
C GLU A 265 -10.93 -18.05 10.00
N VAL A 266 -9.71 -18.39 10.41
CA VAL A 266 -8.49 -18.12 9.64
C VAL A 266 -8.44 -19.17 8.52
N LEU A 267 -8.22 -18.76 7.27
CA LEU A 267 -8.09 -19.72 6.17
C LEU A 267 -6.62 -20.11 6.01
N THR A 268 -6.38 -21.42 5.95
CA THR A 268 -5.02 -21.99 5.97
C THR A 268 -4.84 -23.09 4.93
N ASP A 269 -5.93 -23.49 4.27
CA ASP A 269 -5.98 -24.51 3.23
C ASP A 269 -5.91 -23.92 1.81
N GLN A 270 -6.04 -22.60 1.71
CA GLN A 270 -5.90 -21.88 0.46
C GLN A 270 -4.43 -21.88 0.01
N LYS A 271 -4.19 -22.34 -1.21
CA LYS A 271 -2.88 -22.21 -1.85
C LYS A 271 -2.68 -20.78 -2.37
N PRO A 272 -1.45 -20.24 -2.35
CA PRO A 272 -1.16 -18.94 -2.93
C PRO A 272 -1.50 -18.91 -4.43
N ALA A 273 -1.87 -17.72 -4.93
CA ALA A 273 -1.88 -17.51 -6.37
C ALA A 273 -0.46 -17.72 -6.89
N THR A 274 -0.30 -18.58 -7.89
CA THR A 274 1.02 -19.00 -8.38
C THR A 274 1.08 -18.84 -9.89
N GLY A 275 2.09 -18.11 -10.37
CA GLY A 275 2.36 -17.91 -11.80
C GLY A 275 3.85 -17.91 -12.10
N GLN A 276 4.19 -17.78 -13.38
CA GLN A 276 5.58 -17.61 -13.84
C GLN A 276 5.81 -16.17 -14.30
N PHE A 277 7.02 -15.68 -14.10
CA PHE A 277 7.53 -14.41 -14.62
C PHE A 277 9.04 -14.52 -14.76
N ASP A 278 9.56 -14.34 -15.97
CA ASP A 278 10.98 -14.50 -16.27
C ASP A 278 11.51 -15.86 -15.75
N GLU A 279 12.57 -15.88 -14.94
CA GLU A 279 13.11 -17.11 -14.33
C GLU A 279 12.43 -17.50 -12.99
N TYR A 280 11.40 -16.76 -12.56
CA TYR A 280 10.78 -16.91 -11.25
C TYR A 280 9.44 -17.63 -11.29
N THR A 281 9.22 -18.48 -10.29
CA THR A 281 7.88 -18.84 -9.84
C THR A 281 7.42 -17.81 -8.81
N VAL A 282 6.34 -17.10 -9.14
CA VAL A 282 5.77 -16.04 -8.30
C VAL A 282 4.63 -16.62 -7.46
N HIS A 283 4.75 -16.59 -6.13
CA HIS A 283 3.68 -16.90 -5.20
C HIS A 283 3.18 -15.61 -4.54
N ALA A 284 1.88 -15.33 -4.65
CA ALA A 284 1.26 -14.15 -4.05
C ALA A 284 -0.06 -14.50 -3.36
N ALA A 285 -0.58 -13.57 -2.56
CA ALA A 285 -1.87 -13.76 -1.91
C ALA A 285 -2.99 -14.07 -2.94
N PRO A 286 -3.80 -15.13 -2.74
CA PRO A 286 -4.88 -15.50 -3.65
C PRO A 286 -6.07 -14.54 -3.57
N ALA A 287 -7.07 -14.75 -4.44
CA ALA A 287 -8.33 -14.02 -4.36
C ALA A 287 -8.99 -14.21 -2.97
N PRO A 288 -9.59 -13.15 -2.40
CA PRO A 288 -9.98 -11.90 -3.04
C PRO A 288 -8.92 -10.78 -2.99
N LEU A 289 -7.66 -11.11 -2.69
CA LEU A 289 -6.56 -10.14 -2.60
C LEU A 289 -5.90 -9.90 -3.99
N GLY A 290 -4.90 -9.02 -4.02
CA GLY A 290 -4.33 -8.47 -5.25
C GLY A 290 -3.26 -9.33 -5.94
N GLY A 291 -2.88 -10.48 -5.39
CA GLY A 291 -1.82 -11.32 -5.97
C GLY A 291 -2.07 -11.75 -7.42
N PRO A 292 -3.30 -12.10 -7.85
CA PRO A 292 -3.57 -12.36 -9.26
C PRO A 292 -3.31 -11.14 -10.16
N VAL A 293 -3.62 -9.92 -9.70
CA VAL A 293 -3.34 -8.68 -10.44
C VAL A 293 -1.84 -8.48 -10.61
N PHE A 294 -1.07 -8.72 -9.55
CA PHE A 294 0.38 -8.63 -9.57
C PHE A 294 0.98 -9.64 -10.56
N ILE A 295 0.56 -10.91 -10.51
CA ILE A 295 1.05 -11.95 -11.42
C ILE A 295 0.66 -11.65 -12.88
N GLN A 296 -0.59 -11.25 -13.14
CA GLN A 296 -1.01 -10.83 -14.47
C GLN A 296 -0.16 -9.67 -14.99
N ALA A 297 0.14 -8.68 -14.13
CA ALA A 297 0.93 -7.52 -14.52
C ALA A 297 2.35 -7.91 -14.96
N LEU A 298 2.98 -8.82 -14.23
CA LEU A 298 4.30 -9.36 -14.57
C LEU A 298 4.28 -10.17 -15.87
N GLN A 299 3.30 -11.06 -16.04
CA GLN A 299 3.15 -11.85 -17.26
C GLN A 299 2.87 -11.00 -18.49
N MET A 300 2.02 -9.97 -18.36
CA MET A 300 1.80 -9.04 -19.45
C MET A 300 3.06 -8.23 -19.78
N ALA A 301 3.85 -7.83 -18.79
CA ALA A 301 5.13 -7.14 -19.01
C ALA A 301 6.08 -7.99 -19.88
N GLU A 302 6.19 -9.29 -19.57
CA GLU A 302 6.98 -10.24 -20.36
C GLU A 302 6.41 -10.42 -21.77
N LEU A 303 5.11 -10.69 -21.91
CA LEU A 303 4.45 -10.86 -23.22
C LEU A 303 4.54 -9.63 -24.12
N MET A 304 4.62 -8.45 -23.51
CA MET A 304 4.73 -7.17 -24.22
C MET A 304 6.18 -6.77 -24.48
N ASN A 305 7.19 -7.53 -24.00
CA ASN A 305 8.62 -7.19 -24.03
C ASN A 305 8.83 -5.72 -23.61
N VAL A 306 8.45 -5.38 -22.38
CA VAL A 306 8.54 -3.98 -21.91
C VAL A 306 9.98 -3.47 -21.86
N ASP A 307 10.96 -4.36 -21.79
CA ASP A 307 12.41 -4.18 -21.79
C ASP A 307 13.01 -3.88 -23.18
N ASP A 308 12.23 -3.99 -24.26
CA ASP A 308 12.62 -3.51 -25.61
C ASP A 308 12.73 -1.96 -25.69
N HIS A 309 12.45 -1.25 -24.59
CA HIS A 309 12.45 0.20 -24.53
C HIS A 309 13.56 0.75 -23.65
N GLU A 310 14.08 1.93 -23.98
CA GLU A 310 14.97 2.65 -23.08
C GLU A 310 14.19 3.31 -21.95
N ILE A 311 14.79 3.32 -20.76
CA ILE A 311 14.22 3.93 -19.55
C ILE A 311 15.14 5.02 -19.00
N PHE A 312 14.54 6.00 -18.32
CA PHE A 312 15.26 7.04 -17.61
C PHE A 312 15.33 6.71 -16.12
N ARG A 313 16.51 6.94 -15.54
CA ARG A 313 16.78 6.82 -14.10
C ARG A 313 17.14 8.18 -13.52
N LEU A 314 16.89 8.35 -12.24
CA LEU A 314 17.34 9.54 -11.52
C LEU A 314 18.88 9.61 -11.53
N PRO A 315 19.45 10.82 -11.63
CA PRO A 315 20.88 11.01 -11.42
C PRO A 315 21.33 10.55 -10.03
N GLU A 316 22.58 10.09 -9.92
CA GLU A 316 23.20 9.82 -8.62
C GLU A 316 23.18 11.08 -7.73
N GLY A 317 22.88 10.91 -6.44
CA GLY A 317 22.84 12.00 -5.45
C GLY A 317 21.47 12.66 -5.25
N VAL A 318 20.43 12.29 -6.02
CA VAL A 318 19.06 12.72 -5.76
C VAL A 318 18.53 12.03 -4.49
N ASN A 319 18.16 12.80 -3.46
CA ASN A 319 17.57 12.25 -2.25
C ASN A 319 16.11 11.83 -2.49
N VAL A 320 15.85 10.51 -2.43
CA VAL A 320 14.53 9.95 -2.70
C VAL A 320 13.55 10.13 -1.53
N ALA A 321 14.06 10.34 -0.32
CA ALA A 321 13.29 10.55 0.91
C ALA A 321 12.90 12.02 1.15
N ASP A 322 13.59 12.97 0.53
CA ASP A 322 13.36 14.40 0.73
C ASP A 322 12.07 14.85 0.03
N ARG A 323 11.27 15.66 0.74
CA ARG A 323 9.99 16.21 0.28
C ARG A 323 10.05 17.73 0.12
N ASP A 324 10.93 18.40 0.86
CA ASP A 324 10.99 19.86 0.99
C ASP A 324 11.86 20.51 -0.09
N ALA A 325 12.70 19.73 -0.77
CA ALA A 325 13.45 20.19 -1.95
C ALA A 325 12.55 20.61 -3.15
N TYR A 326 11.22 20.39 -3.08
CA TYR A 326 10.36 20.38 -4.27
C TYR A 326 9.17 21.36 -4.23
N THR A 327 9.09 22.23 -3.21
CA THR A 327 8.04 23.26 -3.10
C THR A 327 8.36 24.58 -3.78
N ASP A 328 9.56 24.79 -4.33
CA ASP A 328 9.85 25.95 -5.16
C ASP A 328 9.21 25.79 -6.54
N VAL A 329 7.95 26.23 -6.61
CA VAL A 329 7.08 26.28 -7.79
C VAL A 329 7.51 27.40 -8.77
N GLU A 330 8.64 28.07 -8.55
CA GLU A 330 9.08 29.15 -9.45
C GLU A 330 10.01 28.68 -10.56
N LYS A 331 9.35 28.42 -11.70
CA LYS A 331 9.83 28.33 -13.08
C LYS A 331 10.36 26.95 -13.52
N PRO A 332 9.97 26.48 -14.73
CA PRO A 332 10.87 25.61 -15.47
C PRO A 332 12.20 26.34 -15.54
N ALA A 333 13.34 25.66 -15.36
CA ALA A 333 14.60 26.24 -15.79
C ALA A 333 14.37 26.82 -17.20
N GLU A 334 14.42 28.15 -17.30
CA GLU A 334 14.40 28.83 -18.58
C GLU A 334 15.62 28.30 -19.30
N ASP A 335 15.39 27.34 -20.19
CA ASP A 335 16.28 27.03 -21.28
C ASP A 335 17.75 26.97 -20.84
N ASP A 336 18.11 26.01 -19.98
CA ASP A 336 19.50 25.56 -19.91
C ASP A 336 19.78 24.80 -21.23
N THR A 337 19.83 25.58 -22.31
CA THR A 337 20.55 25.25 -23.52
C THR A 337 22.03 25.19 -23.13
N LEU A 338 22.42 24.11 -22.46
CA LEU A 338 23.62 23.44 -22.93
C LEU A 338 23.43 23.33 -24.44
N GLU A 339 24.33 23.97 -25.20
CA GLU A 339 24.36 23.84 -26.66
C GLU A 339 24.67 22.37 -26.99
N ILE A 340 23.68 21.49 -26.81
CA ILE A 340 23.73 20.12 -27.27
C ILE A 340 23.66 20.18 -28.78
N THR A 341 24.48 19.35 -29.40
CA THR A 341 24.50 19.22 -30.85
C THR A 341 23.15 18.70 -31.34
N GLU A 342 22.82 18.99 -32.61
CA GLU A 342 21.63 18.42 -33.24
C GLU A 342 21.58 16.89 -33.10
N ALA A 343 22.73 16.23 -33.18
CA ALA A 343 22.83 14.78 -33.00
C ALA A 343 22.44 14.34 -31.57
N GLU A 344 22.90 15.05 -30.54
CA GLU A 344 22.55 14.78 -29.15
C GLU A 344 21.05 15.04 -28.89
N ARG A 345 20.46 16.09 -29.46
CA ARG A 345 19.01 16.32 -29.35
C ARG A 345 18.18 15.24 -30.02
N GLN A 346 18.58 14.79 -31.22
CA GLN A 346 17.87 13.69 -31.91
C GLN A 346 17.96 12.37 -31.13
N GLU A 347 19.12 12.09 -30.52
CA GLU A 347 19.27 10.91 -29.66
C GLU A 347 18.42 11.02 -28.39
N GLN A 348 18.37 12.19 -27.74
CA GLN A 348 17.51 12.43 -26.59
C GLN A 348 16.03 12.21 -26.94
N LEU A 349 15.56 12.77 -28.06
CA LEU A 349 14.18 12.59 -28.51
C LEU A 349 13.85 11.11 -28.80
N ARG A 350 14.81 10.36 -29.39
CA ARG A 350 14.65 8.92 -29.64
C ARG A 350 14.50 8.14 -28.33
N LYS A 351 15.34 8.43 -27.32
CA LYS A 351 15.25 7.82 -25.99
C LYS A 351 13.94 8.17 -25.29
N THR A 352 13.54 9.44 -25.34
CA THR A 352 12.26 9.91 -24.80
C THR A 352 11.09 9.17 -25.43
N ASP A 353 11.08 9.02 -26.76
CA ASP A 353 10.03 8.30 -27.46
C ASP A 353 9.94 6.84 -27.02
N SER A 354 11.10 6.19 -26.87
CA SER A 354 11.18 4.82 -26.35
C SER A 354 10.65 4.71 -24.91
N TYR A 355 11.02 5.63 -24.03
CA TYR A 355 10.53 5.61 -22.65
C TYR A 355 9.02 5.86 -22.55
N ILE A 356 8.47 6.72 -23.40
CA ILE A 356 7.01 6.87 -23.49
C ILE A 356 6.36 5.56 -23.97
N GLY A 357 7.00 4.83 -24.88
CA GLY A 357 6.58 3.48 -25.28
C GLY A 357 6.56 2.49 -24.11
N PHE A 358 7.56 2.52 -23.22
CA PHE A 358 7.54 1.77 -21.96
C PHE A 358 6.35 2.17 -21.07
N ILE A 359 6.16 3.46 -20.84
CA ILE A 359 5.05 3.98 -20.02
C ILE A 359 3.69 3.55 -20.60
N GLU A 360 3.49 3.64 -21.91
CA GLU A 360 2.26 3.21 -22.58
C GLU A 360 1.97 1.71 -22.41
N LYS A 361 3.00 0.85 -22.47
CA LYS A 361 2.83 -0.57 -22.18
C LYS A 361 2.41 -0.80 -20.72
N MET A 362 3.07 -0.14 -19.76
CA MET A 362 2.72 -0.23 -18.34
C MET A 362 1.32 0.32 -18.01
N ILE A 363 0.86 1.35 -18.74
CA ILE A 363 -0.53 1.83 -18.67
C ILE A 363 -1.50 0.75 -19.13
N GLY A 364 -1.21 0.08 -20.25
CA GLY A 364 -2.03 -1.03 -20.73
C GLY A 364 -2.14 -2.19 -19.75
N ILE A 365 -1.00 -2.53 -19.13
CA ILE A 365 -0.93 -3.53 -18.07
C ILE A 365 -1.80 -3.13 -16.89
N ASN A 366 -1.66 -1.90 -16.39
CA ASN A 366 -2.51 -1.41 -15.31
C ASN A 366 -4.00 -1.44 -15.68
N TYR A 367 -4.34 -0.95 -16.87
CA TYR A 367 -5.71 -0.84 -17.36
C TYR A 367 -6.41 -2.19 -17.43
N GLU A 368 -5.81 -3.17 -18.12
CA GLU A 368 -6.47 -4.46 -18.36
C GLU A 368 -6.51 -5.33 -17.11
N THR A 369 -5.46 -5.35 -16.28
CA THR A 369 -5.45 -6.13 -15.04
C THR A 369 -6.48 -5.63 -14.02
N TYR A 370 -6.70 -4.31 -13.93
CA TYR A 370 -7.69 -3.73 -13.02
C TYR A 370 -9.11 -3.99 -13.52
N ARG A 371 -9.35 -3.94 -14.83
CA ARG A 371 -10.65 -4.31 -15.41
C ARG A 371 -10.94 -5.79 -15.25
N ASP A 372 -9.94 -6.65 -15.42
CA ASP A 372 -10.09 -8.09 -15.23
C ASP A 372 -10.45 -8.42 -13.77
N ARG A 373 -9.77 -7.78 -12.82
CA ARG A 373 -10.05 -7.89 -11.38
C ARG A 373 -11.51 -7.67 -11.04
N LEU A 374 -12.13 -6.61 -11.58
CA LEU A 374 -13.54 -6.29 -11.30
C LEU A 374 -14.48 -7.45 -11.66
N ARG A 375 -14.17 -8.16 -12.74
CA ARG A 375 -15.00 -9.21 -13.32
C ARG A 375 -14.70 -10.58 -12.74
N ASN A 376 -13.46 -10.81 -12.31
CA ASN A 376 -12.96 -12.15 -12.04
C ASN A 376 -12.45 -12.41 -10.62
N ILE A 377 -12.17 -11.36 -9.84
CA ILE A 377 -11.61 -11.53 -8.49
C ILE A 377 -12.70 -11.23 -7.45
N GLY A 378 -13.02 -12.22 -6.63
CA GLY A 378 -13.93 -12.13 -5.49
C GLY A 378 -13.63 -13.22 -4.49
N ASP A 379 -14.38 -13.29 -3.38
CA ASP A 379 -14.10 -14.25 -2.30
C ASP A 379 -14.48 -15.69 -2.70
N PRO A 380 -13.50 -16.58 -2.93
CA PRO A 380 -13.77 -17.96 -3.34
C PRO A 380 -14.35 -18.80 -2.19
N HIS A 381 -14.30 -18.35 -0.93
CA HIS A 381 -14.87 -19.11 0.17
C HIS A 381 -16.41 -19.04 0.14
N THR A 382 -16.96 -17.85 -0.14
CA THR A 382 -18.41 -17.58 -0.13
C THR A 382 -19.04 -17.46 -1.51
N SER A 383 -18.26 -17.52 -2.61
CA SER A 383 -18.77 -17.41 -3.98
C SER A 383 -18.28 -18.55 -4.88
N GLU A 384 -19.22 -19.36 -5.38
CA GLU A 384 -18.96 -20.41 -6.37
C GLU A 384 -18.46 -19.82 -7.71
N GLU A 385 -19.00 -18.68 -8.10
CA GLU A 385 -18.55 -17.97 -9.30
C GLU A 385 -17.08 -17.54 -9.18
N ALA A 386 -16.68 -17.04 -8.00
CA ALA A 386 -15.28 -16.67 -7.75
C ALA A 386 -14.36 -17.90 -7.78
N ARG A 387 -14.79 -19.05 -7.24
CA ARG A 387 -14.01 -20.30 -7.33
C ARG A 387 -13.75 -20.73 -8.77
N GLN A 388 -14.76 -20.65 -9.62
CA GLN A 388 -14.65 -21.07 -11.03
C GLN A 388 -13.70 -20.17 -11.81
N LYS A 389 -13.75 -18.86 -11.56
CA LYS A 389 -12.91 -17.86 -12.24
C LYS A 389 -11.45 -17.82 -11.74
N LEU A 390 -11.21 -18.24 -10.50
CA LEU A 390 -9.88 -18.20 -9.88
C LEU A 390 -8.82 -19.03 -10.62
N ALA A 391 -9.20 -20.21 -11.12
CA ALA A 391 -8.27 -21.16 -11.73
C ALA A 391 -7.62 -20.63 -13.03
N GLU A 392 -8.26 -19.67 -13.70
CA GLU A 392 -7.80 -19.11 -14.98
C GLU A 392 -7.12 -17.75 -14.81
N ALA A 393 -7.20 -17.13 -13.63
CA ALA A 393 -6.81 -15.73 -13.45
C ALA A 393 -5.31 -15.47 -13.66
N VAL A 394 -4.43 -16.46 -13.42
CA VAL A 394 -2.96 -16.29 -13.44
C VAL A 394 -2.26 -17.11 -14.52
N THR A 395 -3.00 -17.54 -15.54
CA THR A 395 -2.44 -18.32 -16.66
C THR A 395 -1.88 -17.42 -17.76
N TRP A 396 -0.91 -17.95 -18.51
CA TRP A 396 -0.38 -17.28 -19.70
C TRP A 396 -1.43 -17.03 -20.77
N GLU A 397 -2.40 -17.94 -20.92
CA GLU A 397 -3.53 -17.77 -21.83
C GLU A 397 -4.35 -16.55 -21.44
N LYS A 398 -4.62 -16.37 -20.13
CA LYS A 398 -5.37 -15.22 -19.64
C LYS A 398 -4.61 -13.92 -19.83
N SER A 399 -3.33 -13.88 -19.46
CA SER A 399 -2.49 -12.69 -19.65
C SER A 399 -2.34 -12.34 -21.14
N SER A 400 -2.29 -13.33 -22.04
CA SER A 400 -2.29 -13.11 -23.49
C SER A 400 -3.60 -12.51 -24.00
N GLU A 401 -4.75 -12.94 -23.45
CA GLU A 401 -6.06 -12.32 -23.74
C GLU A 401 -6.04 -10.84 -23.35
N LEU A 402 -5.55 -10.49 -22.17
CA LEU A 402 -5.46 -9.11 -21.69
C LEU A 402 -4.55 -8.25 -22.59
N VAL A 403 -3.40 -8.78 -23.01
CA VAL A 403 -2.51 -8.09 -23.96
C VAL A 403 -3.21 -7.82 -25.29
N ASN A 404 -3.94 -8.80 -25.83
CA ASN A 404 -4.70 -8.62 -27.06
C ASN A 404 -5.80 -7.57 -26.91
N ASN A 405 -6.53 -7.57 -25.80
CA ASN A 405 -7.54 -6.56 -25.50
C ASN A 405 -6.94 -5.14 -25.50
N TRP A 406 -5.75 -4.97 -24.92
CA TRP A 406 -5.05 -3.70 -24.91
C TRP A 406 -4.66 -3.23 -26.32
N TYR A 407 -4.08 -4.10 -27.14
CA TYR A 407 -3.70 -3.73 -28.51
C TYR A 407 -4.92 -3.46 -29.40
N GLU A 408 -6.03 -4.19 -29.23
CA GLU A 408 -7.29 -3.86 -29.89
C GLU A 408 -7.83 -2.49 -29.46
N TYR A 409 -7.67 -2.13 -28.19
CA TYR A 409 -8.03 -0.81 -27.68
C TYR A 409 -7.18 0.29 -28.32
N LEU A 410 -5.85 0.10 -28.41
CA LEU A 410 -4.94 1.06 -29.05
C LEU A 410 -5.26 1.28 -30.54
N ASP A 411 -5.54 0.20 -31.29
CA ASP A 411 -5.91 0.29 -32.71
C ASP A 411 -7.18 1.12 -32.91
N LYS A 412 -8.20 0.88 -32.08
CA LYS A 412 -9.46 1.67 -32.08
C LYS A 412 -9.21 3.14 -31.73
N ARG A 413 -8.38 3.42 -30.72
CA ARG A 413 -8.03 4.79 -30.32
C ARG A 413 -7.35 5.55 -31.45
N GLU A 414 -6.37 4.92 -32.10
CA GLU A 414 -5.61 5.54 -33.20
C GLU A 414 -6.49 5.77 -34.44
N HIS A 415 -7.40 4.83 -34.76
CA HIS A 415 -8.36 5.02 -35.83
C HIS A 415 -9.27 6.23 -35.58
N GLN A 416 -9.78 6.39 -34.35
CA GLN A 416 -10.60 7.54 -33.97
C GLN A 416 -9.81 8.86 -34.05
N ARG A 417 -8.56 8.90 -33.57
CA ARG A 417 -7.71 10.10 -33.65
C ARG A 417 -7.53 10.57 -35.10
N ARG A 418 -7.28 9.64 -36.03
CA ARG A 418 -7.16 9.94 -37.48
C ARG A 418 -8.45 10.47 -38.09
N PHE A 419 -9.60 9.94 -37.64
CA PHE A 419 -10.90 10.44 -38.06
C PHE A 419 -11.14 11.88 -37.58
N GLU A 420 -10.85 12.19 -36.32
CA GLU A 420 -11.01 13.53 -35.72
C GLU A 420 -10.05 14.57 -36.32
N GLU A 421 -8.84 14.15 -36.74
CA GLU A 421 -7.86 14.99 -37.45
C GLU A 421 -8.18 15.24 -38.94
N GLY A 422 -9.30 14.69 -39.45
CA GLY A 422 -9.83 14.97 -40.79
C GLY A 422 -9.19 14.15 -41.91
N GLY A 423 -8.67 12.95 -41.61
CA GLY A 423 -7.88 12.12 -42.53
C GLY A 423 -8.64 11.12 -43.41
N GLU A 424 -9.81 10.62 -43.02
CA GLU A 424 -10.54 9.59 -43.79
C GLU A 424 -12.08 9.82 -43.72
N GLU A 425 -12.72 9.94 -44.90
CA GLU A 425 -14.20 10.02 -45.04
C GLU A 425 -14.87 8.65 -45.24
N ASP A 426 -14.13 7.54 -45.21
CA ASP A 426 -14.65 6.22 -45.58
C ASP A 426 -14.92 5.33 -44.36
N PHE A 427 -16.19 4.91 -44.25
CA PHE A 427 -16.81 3.93 -43.34
C PHE A 427 -17.17 4.37 -41.91
N LEU A 428 -18.25 5.17 -41.80
CA LEU A 428 -19.25 4.98 -40.74
C LEU A 428 -20.57 4.54 -41.39
N GLU A 429 -20.64 3.25 -41.75
CA GLU A 429 -21.91 2.61 -42.16
C GLU A 429 -22.60 1.92 -40.98
N ASP A 430 -22.36 2.36 -39.75
CA ASP A 430 -23.38 2.34 -38.70
C ASP A 430 -23.15 3.52 -37.74
N GLY A 431 -24.24 4.15 -37.30
CA GLY A 431 -24.19 5.30 -36.42
C GLY A 431 -24.10 4.93 -34.95
N THR A 432 -23.02 4.27 -34.52
CA THR A 432 -22.82 3.90 -33.12
C THR A 432 -21.62 4.61 -32.47
N GLU A 433 -21.95 5.24 -31.34
CA GLU A 433 -21.13 5.57 -30.16
C GLU A 433 -19.80 6.34 -30.30
N SER A 434 -19.64 7.35 -29.45
CA SER A 434 -18.36 8.02 -29.20
C SER A 434 -17.44 7.04 -28.47
N TYR A 435 -16.39 6.56 -29.13
CA TYR A 435 -15.47 5.52 -28.64
C TYR A 435 -14.31 6.06 -27.76
N LEU A 436 -14.46 7.24 -27.15
CA LEU A 436 -13.56 7.68 -26.08
C LEU A 436 -13.75 6.77 -24.85
N PRO A 437 -12.71 6.53 -24.00
CA PRO A 437 -12.98 6.21 -22.60
C PRO A 437 -13.94 7.29 -22.12
N PRO A 438 -15.12 6.96 -21.55
CA PRO A 438 -16.12 7.99 -21.36
C PRO A 438 -15.60 9.10 -20.46
N VAL A 439 -15.23 10.21 -21.10
CA VAL A 439 -14.96 11.49 -20.46
C VAL A 439 -16.25 11.80 -19.76
N TYR A 440 -16.23 11.64 -18.44
CA TYR A 440 -17.41 11.83 -17.64
C TYR A 440 -17.70 13.33 -17.62
N VAL A 441 -18.50 13.81 -18.58
CA VAL A 441 -19.16 15.10 -18.42
C VAL A 441 -20.25 14.88 -17.38
N LYS A 442 -19.92 15.16 -16.11
CA LYS A 442 -20.86 15.14 -14.99
C LYS A 442 -22.01 16.12 -15.25
N LYS A 443 -23.05 15.69 -15.95
CA LYS A 443 -24.32 16.40 -16.01
C LYS A 443 -25.16 15.97 -14.80
N GLY A 444 -24.93 16.66 -13.68
CA GLY A 444 -25.97 16.84 -12.66
C GLY A 444 -26.08 15.76 -11.60
N MET A 445 -25.03 15.55 -10.80
CA MET A 445 -25.16 15.10 -9.40
C MET A 445 -24.07 15.76 -8.54
N MET A 446 -24.13 17.08 -8.43
CA MET A 446 -23.45 17.87 -7.38
C MET A 446 -24.30 19.11 -7.08
N ALA A 447 -25.51 18.87 -6.60
CA ALA A 447 -26.26 19.85 -5.84
C ALA A 447 -26.73 19.15 -4.57
N GLY A 448 -25.81 18.92 -3.62
CA GLY A 448 -26.19 18.20 -2.40
C GLY A 448 -25.17 18.05 -1.27
N LYS A 449 -23.87 18.30 -1.45
CA LYS A 449 -22.88 18.19 -0.34
C LYS A 449 -21.92 19.38 -0.19
N ALA A 450 -22.24 20.51 -0.82
CA ALA A 450 -21.61 21.80 -0.56
C ALA A 450 -22.64 22.83 -0.08
N ALA A 451 -23.39 22.52 0.98
CA ALA A 451 -24.15 23.52 1.74
C ALA A 451 -24.39 22.97 3.15
N GLY A 452 -24.00 23.75 4.16
CA GLY A 452 -24.13 23.37 5.56
C GLY A 452 -25.57 23.10 6.01
N LYS A 453 -25.65 22.45 7.17
CA LYS A 453 -26.80 22.34 8.09
C LYS A 453 -27.94 23.34 7.78
N HIS A 454 -29.09 22.85 7.31
CA HIS A 454 -30.43 23.12 7.88
C HIS A 454 -31.57 22.57 6.99
N ALA A 455 -32.61 22.08 7.68
CA ALA A 455 -34.01 21.92 7.28
C ALA A 455 -34.45 20.61 6.57
N SER A 456 -35.31 19.91 7.31
CA SER A 456 -36.21 18.82 7.00
C SER A 456 -37.24 19.11 5.88
N GLN A 457 -37.43 18.18 4.94
CA GLN A 457 -38.71 17.50 4.59
C GLN A 457 -38.59 16.62 3.32
N PRO A 458 -39.40 15.54 3.17
CA PRO A 458 -39.22 14.50 2.15
C PRO A 458 -39.94 14.83 0.83
N LEU A 459 -39.33 14.46 -0.30
CA LEU A 459 -39.97 14.48 -1.63
C LEU A 459 -40.25 13.03 -2.09
N GLU A 460 -41.46 12.85 -2.61
CA GLU A 460 -42.19 11.58 -2.78
C GLU A 460 -41.61 10.62 -3.84
N ALA A 461 -41.60 9.34 -3.48
CA ALA A 461 -41.07 8.20 -4.23
C ALA A 461 -42.07 7.57 -5.23
N ALA A 462 -42.72 8.35 -6.10
CA ALA A 462 -43.86 7.83 -6.89
C ALA A 462 -43.68 7.75 -8.43
N ALA A 463 -42.50 8.01 -9.00
CA ALA A 463 -42.37 8.14 -10.47
C ALA A 463 -41.49 7.10 -11.20
N LEU A 464 -40.96 6.07 -10.52
CA LEU A 464 -40.04 5.10 -11.13
C LEU A 464 -40.62 3.68 -11.36
N ALA A 465 -41.92 3.47 -11.12
CA ALA A 465 -42.51 2.13 -11.10
C ALA A 465 -42.98 1.57 -12.46
N ASP A 466 -42.91 2.32 -13.58
CA ASP A 466 -43.57 1.94 -14.84
C ASP A 466 -42.68 2.10 -16.10
N MET A 467 -41.47 1.53 -16.12
CA MET A 467 -40.70 1.38 -17.37
C MET A 467 -40.55 -0.10 -17.77
N PRO A 468 -40.94 -0.50 -18.99
CA PRO A 468 -40.93 -1.89 -19.44
C PRO A 468 -39.52 -2.41 -19.70
N ALA A 469 -39.30 -3.69 -19.37
CA ALA A 469 -38.04 -4.46 -19.39
C ALA A 469 -37.36 -4.68 -20.76
N GLN A 470 -37.64 -3.83 -21.77
CA GLN A 470 -36.97 -3.85 -23.09
C GLN A 470 -36.23 -2.54 -23.41
N GLN A 471 -36.16 -1.59 -22.47
CA GLN A 471 -35.30 -0.41 -22.58
C GLN A 471 -34.01 -0.50 -21.77
N SER A 472 -33.75 -1.63 -21.08
CA SER A 472 -32.52 -1.86 -20.30
C SER A 472 -31.28 -2.20 -21.14
N GLU A 473 -31.42 -2.41 -22.46
CA GLU A 473 -30.29 -2.67 -23.37
C GLU A 473 -29.86 -1.46 -24.20
N ARG A 474 -30.48 -0.28 -24.00
CA ARG A 474 -30.22 0.94 -24.80
C ARG A 474 -29.50 2.07 -24.07
N ALA A 475 -28.93 1.79 -22.90
CA ALA A 475 -28.07 2.70 -22.14
C ALA A 475 -26.60 2.26 -22.21
N GLN A 476 -26.16 1.78 -23.37
CA GLN A 476 -24.76 1.46 -23.65
C GLN A 476 -24.04 2.77 -24.04
N GLY A 477 -22.89 3.02 -23.41
CA GLY A 477 -22.14 4.27 -23.54
C GLY A 477 -21.93 5.04 -22.22
N THR A 478 -21.54 4.36 -21.13
CA THR A 478 -20.99 5.01 -19.92
C THR A 478 -19.70 4.28 -19.51
N ALA A 479 -18.65 5.00 -19.10
CA ALA A 479 -17.36 4.40 -18.75
C ALA A 479 -17.58 3.47 -17.56
N GLU A 480 -17.05 2.25 -17.63
CA GLU A 480 -16.84 1.47 -16.42
C GLU A 480 -15.61 2.07 -15.70
N SER A 481 -15.82 2.68 -14.53
CA SER A 481 -14.74 3.00 -13.58
C SER A 481 -14.00 1.71 -13.19
N PHE A 482 -12.68 1.75 -13.01
CA PHE A 482 -11.91 0.61 -12.45
C PHE A 482 -12.21 0.34 -10.98
N PHE A 483 -12.93 1.25 -10.34
CA PHE A 483 -13.28 1.21 -8.94
C PHE A 483 -14.78 1.09 -8.77
N ASP A 484 -15.18 0.03 -8.06
CA ASP A 484 -16.58 -0.27 -7.77
C ASP A 484 -16.90 -0.23 -6.27
N ALA A 485 -15.91 0.06 -5.42
CA ALA A 485 -16.01 0.17 -3.98
C ALA A 485 -15.64 1.57 -3.46
N GLU A 486 -16.26 2.00 -2.36
CA GLU A 486 -16.02 3.31 -1.74
C GLU A 486 -14.55 3.51 -1.34
N ALA A 487 -13.90 2.48 -0.79
CA ALA A 487 -12.49 2.52 -0.40
C ALA A 487 -11.55 2.83 -1.58
N GLU A 488 -11.91 2.33 -2.77
CA GLU A 488 -11.14 2.51 -3.99
C GLU A 488 -11.35 3.92 -4.56
N ILE A 489 -12.62 4.37 -4.62
CA ILE A 489 -13.01 5.71 -5.06
C ILE A 489 -12.40 6.79 -4.15
N ASN A 490 -12.45 6.59 -2.83
CA ASN A 490 -11.86 7.50 -1.85
C ASN A 490 -10.33 7.37 -1.74
N GLN A 491 -9.70 6.56 -2.60
CA GLN A 491 -8.26 6.34 -2.67
C GLN A 491 -7.64 6.05 -1.31
N HIS A 492 -8.13 5.02 -0.61
CA HIS A 492 -7.49 4.56 0.62
C HIS A 492 -6.01 4.28 0.36
N ASN A 493 -5.12 4.95 1.11
CA ASN A 493 -3.68 5.01 0.86
C ASN A 493 -2.86 4.17 1.83
N ASN A 494 -3.53 3.28 2.57
CA ASN A 494 -3.00 2.67 3.76
C ASN A 494 -2.97 1.14 3.70
N THR A 495 -2.07 0.61 4.52
CA THR A 495 -1.71 -0.77 4.89
C THR A 495 -0.27 -0.66 5.44
N THR A 496 0.23 -1.64 6.18
CA THR A 496 1.66 -1.82 6.45
C THR A 496 2.14 -3.16 5.91
N HIS A 497 3.42 -3.26 5.56
CA HIS A 497 4.02 -4.47 5.01
C HIS A 497 5.37 -4.71 5.67
N PHE A 498 5.74 -5.98 5.85
CA PHE A 498 7.06 -6.37 6.30
C PHE A 498 7.46 -7.73 5.73
N VAL A 499 8.78 -7.93 5.60
CA VAL A 499 9.40 -9.17 5.16
C VAL A 499 10.49 -9.56 6.15
N ILE A 500 10.57 -10.84 6.50
CA ILE A 500 11.55 -11.39 7.45
C ILE A 500 12.17 -12.64 6.86
N ILE A 501 13.48 -12.82 7.00
CA ILE A 501 14.19 -14.08 6.77
C ILE A 501 14.93 -14.42 8.07
N ASP A 502 14.69 -15.62 8.63
CA ASP A 502 15.49 -16.13 9.74
C ASP A 502 16.73 -16.90 9.26
N LYS A 503 17.62 -17.21 10.20
CA LYS A 503 18.88 -17.94 9.93
C LYS A 503 18.69 -19.37 9.45
N GLU A 504 17.50 -19.95 9.64
CA GLU A 504 17.14 -21.24 9.08
C GLU A 504 16.64 -21.12 7.63
N GLY A 505 16.58 -19.90 7.08
CA GLY A 505 16.11 -19.59 5.74
C GLY A 505 14.59 -19.57 5.61
N ARG A 506 13.83 -19.59 6.72
CA ARG A 506 12.38 -19.40 6.66
C ARG A 506 12.10 -17.93 6.38
N MET A 507 11.27 -17.68 5.37
CA MET A 507 10.88 -16.33 4.98
C MET A 507 9.40 -16.09 5.24
N VAL A 508 9.08 -14.88 5.68
CA VAL A 508 7.72 -14.39 5.87
C VAL A 508 7.53 -13.12 5.05
N SER A 509 6.44 -13.04 4.30
CA SER A 509 5.97 -11.80 3.64
C SER A 509 4.54 -11.53 4.10
N ALA A 510 4.33 -10.43 4.82
CA ALA A 510 3.09 -10.19 5.54
C ALA A 510 2.55 -8.77 5.35
N THR A 511 1.23 -8.67 5.19
CA THR A 511 0.56 -7.39 4.94
C THR A 511 -0.61 -7.22 5.88
N HIS A 512 -0.59 -6.16 6.69
CA HIS A 512 -1.63 -5.87 7.68
C HIS A 512 -2.32 -4.55 7.41
N THR A 513 -3.61 -4.46 7.70
CA THR A 513 -4.36 -3.28 7.30
C THR A 513 -5.59 -2.98 8.16
N LEU A 514 -5.89 -1.69 8.29
CA LEU A 514 -7.19 -1.16 8.72
C LEU A 514 -8.03 -0.63 7.54
N SER A 515 -7.58 -0.85 6.30
CA SER A 515 -8.06 -0.23 5.05
C SER A 515 -7.72 1.26 4.95
N ASN A 516 -8.42 2.12 5.69
CA ASN A 516 -8.20 3.56 5.69
C ASN A 516 -7.21 3.94 6.81
N PHE A 517 -6.66 5.15 6.79
CA PHE A 517 -5.88 5.64 7.93
C PHE A 517 -6.77 5.70 9.18
N PHE A 518 -6.34 5.01 10.23
CA PHE A 518 -7.08 4.81 11.48
C PHE A 518 -8.43 4.09 11.29
N GLY A 519 -8.54 3.32 10.19
CA GLY A 519 -9.75 2.59 9.81
C GLY A 519 -11.00 3.46 9.85
N SER A 520 -12.04 2.95 10.50
CA SER A 520 -13.35 3.63 10.63
C SER A 520 -13.33 4.84 11.56
N GLY A 521 -12.21 5.08 12.25
CA GLY A 521 -12.08 6.08 13.31
C GLY A 521 -12.71 5.65 14.64
N GLN A 522 -13.34 4.47 14.71
CA GLN A 522 -13.79 3.89 15.96
C GLN A 522 -12.60 3.45 16.80
N TYR A 523 -12.54 3.90 18.04
CA TYR A 523 -11.46 3.60 18.98
C TYR A 523 -11.97 2.72 20.13
N TYR A 524 -11.24 1.67 20.43
CA TYR A 524 -11.62 0.68 21.44
C TYR A 524 -10.38 0.17 22.16
N LYS A 525 -10.36 0.29 23.50
CA LYS A 525 -9.33 -0.32 24.36
C LYS A 525 -7.90 -0.02 23.87
N GLY A 526 -7.65 1.22 23.43
CA GLY A 526 -6.32 1.62 22.97
C GLY A 526 -6.04 1.46 21.48
N PHE A 527 -6.93 0.85 20.67
CA PHE A 527 -6.68 0.61 19.24
C PHE A 527 -7.86 1.00 18.34
N PHE A 528 -7.57 1.23 17.06
CA PHE A 528 -8.56 1.57 16.04
C PHE A 528 -9.17 0.33 15.37
N LEU A 529 -10.45 0.39 15.02
CA LEU A 529 -11.15 -0.64 14.26
C LEU A 529 -11.06 -0.37 12.75
N ASN A 530 -10.99 -1.43 11.96
CA ASN A 530 -10.85 -1.37 10.51
C ASN A 530 -11.97 -0.60 9.78
N ASP A 531 -11.80 -0.41 8.48
CA ASP A 531 -12.81 0.11 7.55
C ASP A 531 -12.88 -0.83 6.34
N GLN A 532 -12.95 -2.14 6.58
CA GLN A 532 -12.88 -3.09 5.47
C GLN A 532 -14.17 -3.18 4.66
N LEU A 533 -15.33 -2.93 5.26
CA LEU A 533 -16.59 -3.15 4.57
C LEU A 533 -16.80 -2.14 3.42
N SER A 534 -16.12 -0.99 3.46
CA SER A 534 -16.06 -0.04 2.34
C SER A 534 -15.31 -0.56 1.11
N ASN A 535 -14.66 -1.73 1.20
CA ASN A 535 -14.04 -2.42 0.06
C ASN A 535 -15.01 -3.38 -0.65
N PHE A 536 -16.26 -3.49 -0.21
CA PHE A 536 -17.30 -4.16 -1.00
C PHE A 536 -17.79 -3.27 -2.14
N SER A 537 -18.15 -3.91 -3.24
CA SER A 537 -18.75 -3.25 -4.39
C SER A 537 -20.16 -2.78 -4.08
N GLU A 538 -20.49 -1.55 -4.49
CA GLU A 538 -21.87 -1.07 -4.47
C GLU A 538 -22.65 -1.50 -5.73
N THR A 539 -21.96 -2.00 -6.76
CA THR A 539 -22.57 -2.43 -8.01
C THR A 539 -23.40 -3.71 -7.81
N PRO A 540 -24.72 -3.67 -8.07
CA PRO A 540 -25.56 -4.85 -7.91
C PRO A 540 -25.07 -6.03 -8.76
N GLY A 541 -24.91 -7.21 -8.14
CA GLY A 541 -24.45 -8.40 -8.84
C GLY A 541 -22.94 -8.47 -9.08
N SER A 542 -22.16 -7.53 -8.54
CA SER A 542 -20.70 -7.63 -8.51
C SER A 542 -20.27 -8.91 -7.79
N ILE A 543 -19.20 -9.53 -8.28
CA ILE A 543 -18.56 -10.69 -7.63
C ILE A 543 -18.01 -10.33 -6.23
N ASN A 544 -17.86 -9.02 -5.95
CA ASN A 544 -17.45 -8.44 -4.68
C ASN A 544 -18.60 -7.65 -4.00
N GLU A 545 -19.87 -7.97 -4.27
CA GLU A 545 -20.98 -7.41 -3.51
C GLU A 545 -20.96 -7.89 -2.03
N PRO A 546 -21.50 -7.12 -1.07
CA PRO A 546 -21.52 -7.53 0.34
C PRO A 546 -22.38 -8.77 0.57
N TYR A 547 -21.89 -9.70 1.39
CA TYR A 547 -22.60 -10.95 1.74
C TYR A 547 -22.19 -11.43 3.14
N PRO A 548 -23.09 -12.04 3.95
CA PRO A 548 -22.75 -12.60 5.25
C PRO A 548 -21.50 -13.49 5.26
N GLY A 549 -20.56 -13.20 6.16
CA GLY A 549 -19.31 -13.95 6.33
C GLY A 549 -18.30 -13.80 5.19
N ARG A 550 -18.60 -13.00 4.16
CA ARG A 550 -17.71 -12.78 3.00
C ARG A 550 -16.51 -11.91 3.37
N ARG A 551 -15.35 -12.20 2.78
CA ARG A 551 -14.17 -11.32 2.83
C ARG A 551 -14.24 -10.28 1.72
N PRO A 552 -14.08 -8.97 2.01
CA PRO A 552 -14.07 -7.96 0.96
C PRO A 552 -12.75 -8.00 0.18
N ARG A 553 -12.84 -7.66 -1.12
CA ARG A 553 -11.70 -7.57 -2.03
C ARG A 553 -10.64 -6.59 -1.53
N SER A 554 -9.39 -6.83 -1.91
CA SER A 554 -8.29 -5.92 -1.60
C SER A 554 -7.24 -5.94 -2.72
N PHE A 555 -6.34 -4.98 -2.69
CA PHE A 555 -5.13 -4.95 -3.52
C PHE A 555 -3.87 -5.39 -2.77
N MET A 556 -3.99 -5.76 -1.48
CA MET A 556 -2.88 -6.37 -0.73
C MET A 556 -2.29 -7.54 -1.52
N SER A 557 -0.97 -7.55 -1.67
CA SER A 557 -0.27 -8.55 -2.49
C SER A 557 1.07 -8.91 -1.84
N PRO A 558 1.11 -9.41 -0.59
CA PRO A 558 2.34 -10.03 -0.12
C PRO A 558 2.74 -11.13 -1.11
N ALA A 559 4.02 -11.19 -1.44
CA ALA A 559 4.55 -12.11 -2.43
C ALA A 559 5.91 -12.68 -2.03
N ILE A 560 6.16 -13.90 -2.51
CA ILE A 560 7.44 -14.61 -2.47
C ILE A 560 7.72 -15.12 -3.88
N LEU A 561 8.87 -14.74 -4.45
CA LEU A 561 9.34 -15.21 -5.75
C LEU A 561 10.50 -16.17 -5.52
N VAL A 562 10.47 -17.29 -6.24
CA VAL A 562 11.49 -18.33 -6.14
C VAL A 562 12.10 -18.56 -7.50
N LYS A 563 13.42 -18.37 -7.61
CA LYS A 563 14.23 -18.83 -8.74
C LYS A 563 14.83 -20.18 -8.39
N GLU A 564 14.47 -21.22 -9.13
CA GLU A 564 14.97 -22.57 -8.89
C GLU A 564 15.68 -23.14 -10.11
N ASN A 565 16.80 -23.83 -9.88
CA ASN A 565 17.51 -24.58 -10.90
C ASN A 565 17.78 -26.01 -10.42
N GLY A 566 17.19 -26.98 -11.10
CA GLY A 566 17.35 -28.39 -10.76
C GLY A 566 16.83 -28.76 -9.35
N GLY A 567 15.82 -28.04 -8.85
CA GLY A 567 15.22 -28.23 -7.52
C GLY A 567 16.02 -27.61 -6.38
N LYS A 568 16.95 -26.70 -6.69
CA LYS A 568 17.64 -25.87 -5.70
C LYS A 568 17.23 -24.43 -5.88
N VAL A 569 16.96 -23.74 -4.78
CA VAL A 569 16.73 -22.30 -4.77
C VAL A 569 18.05 -21.59 -5.07
N GLU A 570 18.08 -20.87 -6.18
CA GLU A 570 19.18 -19.96 -6.52
C GLU A 570 18.92 -18.57 -5.94
N GLU A 571 17.65 -18.17 -5.89
CA GLU A 571 17.26 -16.87 -5.34
C GLU A 571 15.85 -16.93 -4.75
N LEU A 572 15.65 -16.23 -3.63
CA LEU A 572 14.35 -16.11 -2.97
C LEU A 572 14.10 -14.64 -2.62
N ILE A 573 12.98 -14.09 -3.09
CA ILE A 573 12.61 -12.68 -2.91
C ILE A 573 11.27 -12.61 -2.21
N GLY A 574 11.23 -12.10 -0.99
CA GLY A 574 10.00 -11.69 -0.33
C GLY A 574 9.79 -10.21 -0.56
N LEU A 575 8.59 -9.81 -1.00
CA LEU A 575 8.26 -8.39 -1.16
C LEU A 575 6.77 -8.09 -0.98
N GLY A 576 6.49 -6.81 -0.77
CA GLY A 576 5.16 -6.24 -0.81
C GLY A 576 5.18 -4.75 -0.51
N SER A 577 4.02 -4.12 -0.68
CA SER A 577 3.87 -2.68 -0.51
C SER A 577 2.57 -2.34 0.21
N PRO A 578 2.53 -1.26 1.00
CA PRO A 578 1.30 -0.56 1.30
C PRO A 578 0.87 0.33 0.13
N GLY A 579 -0.33 0.92 0.19
CA GLY A 579 -0.78 1.92 -0.79
C GLY A 579 -2.06 1.60 -1.54
N GLY A 580 -2.98 0.79 -0.99
CA GLY A 580 -4.30 0.55 -1.58
C GLY A 580 -4.22 0.03 -3.02
N ALA A 581 -5.00 0.63 -3.93
CA ALA A 581 -5.10 0.18 -5.32
C ALA A 581 -3.74 0.03 -6.02
N ARG A 582 -2.80 0.94 -5.74
CA ARG A 582 -1.49 1.03 -6.38
C ARG A 582 -0.55 -0.15 -6.10
N ILE A 583 -0.81 -0.94 -5.05
CA ILE A 583 0.13 -1.99 -4.55
C ILE A 583 0.67 -2.90 -5.67
N PRO A 584 -0.16 -3.57 -6.50
CA PRO A 584 0.37 -4.49 -7.50
C PRO A 584 1.22 -3.80 -8.57
N MET A 585 0.88 -2.57 -8.97
CA MET A 585 1.62 -1.86 -10.01
C MET A 585 2.95 -1.30 -9.50
N MET A 586 3.02 -0.89 -8.24
CA MET A 586 4.29 -0.46 -7.64
C MET A 586 5.26 -1.65 -7.55
N MET A 587 4.77 -2.81 -7.10
CA MET A 587 5.56 -4.03 -7.08
C MET A 587 5.97 -4.50 -8.48
N ALA A 588 5.05 -4.47 -9.45
CA ALA A 588 5.33 -4.90 -10.82
C ALA A 588 6.39 -4.02 -11.49
N GLN A 589 6.33 -2.70 -11.31
CA GLN A 589 7.37 -1.78 -11.82
C GLN A 589 8.75 -2.14 -11.26
N ILE A 590 8.87 -2.39 -9.95
CA ILE A 590 10.16 -2.77 -9.35
C ILE A 590 10.67 -4.10 -9.90
N MET A 591 9.81 -5.12 -10.02
CA MET A 591 10.23 -6.42 -10.55
C MET A 591 10.58 -6.37 -12.04
N VAL A 592 9.92 -5.52 -12.83
CA VAL A 592 10.29 -5.27 -14.22
C VAL A 592 11.69 -4.65 -14.30
N PHE A 593 11.97 -3.63 -13.48
CA PHE A 593 13.30 -3.00 -13.45
C PHE A 593 14.39 -3.96 -12.95
N TYR A 594 14.10 -4.71 -11.89
CA TYR A 594 15.04 -5.67 -11.32
C TYR A 594 15.34 -6.83 -12.28
N SER A 595 14.30 -7.53 -12.74
CA SER A 595 14.44 -8.78 -13.49
C SER A 595 14.69 -8.54 -14.97
N MET A 596 13.80 -7.80 -15.65
CA MET A 596 13.86 -7.67 -17.12
C MET A 596 14.89 -6.64 -17.58
N TYR A 597 15.12 -5.58 -16.80
CA TYR A 597 16.18 -4.61 -17.07
C TYR A 597 17.50 -4.95 -16.37
N GLU A 598 17.59 -6.09 -15.67
CA GLU A 598 18.77 -6.57 -14.96
C GLU A 598 19.41 -5.51 -14.03
N MET A 599 18.58 -4.69 -13.37
CA MET A 599 19.05 -3.67 -12.42
C MET A 599 19.35 -4.28 -11.06
N ASP A 600 20.25 -3.65 -10.31
CA ASP A 600 20.35 -3.94 -8.88
C ASP A 600 19.03 -3.61 -8.15
N PHE A 601 18.68 -4.37 -7.12
CA PHE A 601 17.38 -4.23 -6.43
C PHE A 601 17.25 -2.87 -5.71
N GLU A 602 18.34 -2.37 -5.11
CA GLU A 602 18.37 -1.03 -4.51
C GLU A 602 18.23 0.03 -5.60
N GLU A 603 18.88 -0.15 -6.75
CA GLU A 603 18.73 0.76 -7.88
C GLU A 603 17.29 0.82 -8.39
N ALA A 604 16.66 -0.34 -8.60
CA ALA A 604 15.28 -0.46 -9.03
C ALA A 604 14.32 0.24 -8.06
N MET A 605 14.49 0.04 -6.74
CA MET A 605 13.62 0.65 -5.73
C MET A 605 13.81 2.15 -5.56
N THR A 606 15.06 2.62 -5.67
CA THR A 606 15.48 3.96 -5.24
C THR A 606 15.55 4.93 -6.41
N TYR A 607 16.28 4.58 -7.47
CA TYR A 607 16.60 5.51 -8.56
C TYR A 607 15.57 5.50 -9.70
N MET A 608 14.66 4.55 -9.71
CA MET A 608 13.56 4.55 -10.67
C MET A 608 12.38 5.38 -10.16
N THR A 609 11.87 6.25 -11.03
CA THR A 609 10.65 7.01 -10.78
C THR A 609 9.43 6.14 -11.06
N ARG A 610 8.39 6.27 -10.23
CA ARG A 610 7.15 5.49 -10.35
C ARG A 610 6.01 6.34 -10.88
N PHE A 611 5.06 5.66 -11.50
CA PHE A 611 3.83 6.25 -11.97
C PHE A 611 2.64 5.32 -11.79
N GLN A 612 1.44 5.87 -11.89
CA GLN A 612 0.18 5.13 -11.85
C GLN A 612 -0.75 5.74 -12.90
N TYR A 613 -1.47 4.88 -13.61
CA TYR A 613 -2.62 5.29 -14.39
C TYR A 613 -3.85 5.17 -13.50
N ASP A 614 -4.58 6.27 -13.30
CA ASP A 614 -5.67 6.33 -12.32
C ASP A 614 -6.80 7.24 -12.79
N PHE A 615 -8.01 7.02 -12.26
CA PHE A 615 -9.15 7.86 -12.56
C PHE A 615 -9.09 9.15 -11.74
N ASN A 616 -9.21 10.30 -12.41
CA ASN A 616 -9.35 11.60 -11.75
C ASN A 616 -10.83 11.97 -11.65
N ASP A 617 -11.41 11.82 -10.45
CA ASP A 617 -12.83 12.13 -10.20
C ASP A 617 -13.19 13.60 -10.42
N GLU A 618 -12.24 14.51 -10.20
CA GLU A 618 -12.47 15.95 -10.40
C GLU A 618 -12.50 16.31 -11.89
N ALA A 619 -11.59 15.72 -12.66
CA ALA A 619 -11.50 15.92 -14.11
C ALA A 619 -12.50 15.06 -14.89
N GLY A 620 -12.94 13.94 -14.31
CA GLY A 620 -13.82 12.96 -14.95
C GLY A 620 -13.14 12.15 -16.05
N GLU A 621 -11.82 11.98 -15.99
CA GLU A 621 -11.01 11.26 -16.97
C GLU A 621 -9.86 10.49 -16.32
N TYR A 622 -9.29 9.53 -17.05
CA TYR A 622 -8.07 8.86 -16.61
C TYR A 622 -6.84 9.71 -16.90
N GLU A 623 -5.88 9.69 -15.99
CA GLU A 623 -4.61 10.41 -16.11
C GLU A 623 -3.44 9.57 -15.64
N ILE A 624 -2.24 9.95 -16.07
CA ILE A 624 -0.99 9.43 -15.55
C ILE A 624 -0.56 10.34 -14.40
N ARG A 625 -0.50 9.79 -13.20
CA ARG A 625 0.10 10.42 -12.03
C ARG A 625 1.57 10.02 -11.95
N LEU A 626 2.45 11.00 -12.14
CA LEU A 626 3.89 10.83 -12.09
C LEU A 626 4.43 11.25 -10.73
N GLU A 627 5.48 10.57 -10.25
CA GLU A 627 6.28 11.07 -9.14
C GLU A 627 6.81 12.48 -9.45
N PRO A 628 6.89 13.40 -8.47
CA PRO A 628 7.42 14.74 -8.69
C PRO A 628 8.86 14.71 -9.23
N LYS A 629 9.61 13.66 -8.89
CA LYS A 629 10.99 13.42 -9.30
C LYS A 629 11.16 13.15 -10.79
N PHE A 630 10.08 12.92 -11.54
CA PHE A 630 10.14 12.96 -13.00
C PHE A 630 10.76 14.27 -13.50
N ARG A 631 10.65 15.39 -12.76
CA ARG A 631 11.28 16.68 -13.11
C ARG A 631 12.80 16.64 -13.17
N GLU A 632 13.44 15.70 -12.47
CA GLU A 632 14.89 15.53 -12.44
C GLU A 632 15.40 14.63 -13.56
N LEU A 633 14.51 14.00 -14.32
CA LEU A 633 14.89 13.16 -15.46
C LEU A 633 15.35 14.04 -16.62
N GLU A 634 16.44 13.62 -17.25
CA GLU A 634 16.84 14.15 -18.55
C GLU A 634 15.67 13.97 -19.55
N GLY A 635 15.24 15.05 -20.20
CA GLY A 635 14.14 14.97 -21.16
C GLY A 635 12.73 14.98 -20.55
N TYR A 636 12.55 15.29 -19.26
CA TYR A 636 11.22 15.38 -18.62
C TYR A 636 10.19 16.21 -19.41
N ALA A 637 10.59 17.37 -19.93
CA ALA A 637 9.70 18.23 -20.71
C ALA A 637 9.18 17.50 -21.95
N ASP A 638 10.07 16.81 -22.67
CA ASP A 638 9.73 16.05 -23.87
C ASP A 638 8.90 14.80 -23.52
N ILE A 639 9.20 14.12 -22.39
CA ILE A 639 8.39 13.00 -21.88
C ILE A 639 6.95 13.46 -21.61
N ARG A 640 6.79 14.56 -20.87
CA ARG A 640 5.48 15.08 -20.48
C ARG A 640 4.67 15.54 -21.69
N GLU A 641 5.29 16.27 -22.62
CA GLU A 641 4.58 16.74 -23.82
C GLU A 641 4.29 15.56 -24.76
N GLY A 642 5.21 14.61 -24.95
CA GLY A 642 4.97 13.43 -25.79
C GLY A 642 3.85 12.51 -25.24
N LEU A 643 3.71 12.38 -23.93
CA LEU A 643 2.57 11.67 -23.32
C LEU A 643 1.23 12.38 -23.62
N LYS A 644 1.21 13.72 -23.50
CA LYS A 644 0.01 14.51 -23.83
C LYS A 644 -0.34 14.44 -25.31
N GLU A 645 0.64 14.50 -26.19
CA GLU A 645 0.44 14.36 -27.64
C GLU A 645 -0.13 12.98 -28.02
N ARG A 646 0.20 11.94 -27.24
CA ARG A 646 -0.40 10.60 -27.36
C ARG A 646 -1.80 10.48 -26.73
N GLY A 647 -2.32 11.55 -26.13
CA GLY A 647 -3.67 11.60 -25.55
C GLY A 647 -3.73 11.18 -24.08
N TYR A 648 -2.62 11.16 -23.36
CA TYR A 648 -2.60 10.90 -21.93
C TYR A 648 -2.50 12.20 -21.14
N PRO A 649 -3.53 12.59 -20.37
CA PRO A 649 -3.40 13.63 -19.36
C PRO A 649 -2.31 13.23 -18.34
N VAL A 650 -1.49 14.20 -17.93
CA VAL A 650 -0.38 13.96 -17.00
C VAL A 650 -0.42 14.96 -15.86
N THR A 651 -0.37 14.45 -14.64
CA THR A 651 -0.27 15.23 -13.41
C THR A 651 0.94 14.78 -12.59
N LEU A 652 1.50 15.70 -11.81
CA LEU A 652 2.47 15.36 -10.77
C LEU A 652 1.73 15.16 -9.47
N GLU A 653 1.92 14.01 -8.84
CA GLU A 653 1.33 13.69 -7.55
C GLU A 653 2.35 13.92 -6.44
N PHE A 654 2.11 14.91 -5.57
CA PHE A 654 3.08 15.34 -4.56
C PHE A 654 3.02 14.53 -3.26
N GLY A 655 1.98 13.70 -3.09
CA GLY A 655 1.93 12.74 -1.99
C GLY A 655 2.90 11.59 -2.24
N GLN A 656 4.08 11.58 -1.61
CA GLN A 656 5.03 10.46 -1.73
C GLN A 656 4.41 9.10 -1.34
N MET A 657 3.46 9.10 -0.39
CA MET A 657 2.71 7.90 -0.02
C MET A 657 1.95 7.29 -1.22
N TYR A 658 1.57 8.08 -2.22
CA TYR A 658 0.82 7.59 -3.37
C TYR A 658 1.58 6.49 -4.14
N PHE A 659 2.91 6.51 -4.13
CA PHE A 659 3.77 5.62 -4.92
C PHE A 659 4.26 4.37 -4.18
N GLY A 660 3.49 3.91 -3.19
CA GLY A 660 3.82 2.72 -2.42
C GLY A 660 4.86 2.96 -1.31
N GLY A 661 5.42 1.88 -0.78
CA GLY A 661 6.44 1.88 0.27
C GLY A 661 6.97 0.48 0.47
N ILE A 662 7.62 -0.04 -0.57
CA ILE A 662 7.98 -1.45 -0.72
C ILE A 662 8.94 -1.88 0.39
N GLN A 663 8.68 -3.03 1.01
CA GLN A 663 9.66 -3.73 1.83
C GLN A 663 10.00 -5.03 1.12
N ALA A 664 11.27 -5.37 1.10
CA ALA A 664 11.75 -6.60 0.49
C ALA A 664 12.90 -7.22 1.29
N ALA A 665 13.04 -8.54 1.16
CA ALA A 665 14.23 -9.27 1.58
C ALA A 665 14.58 -10.30 0.51
N VAL A 666 15.87 -10.43 0.22
CA VAL A 666 16.42 -11.30 -0.82
C VAL A 666 17.44 -12.24 -0.21
N TYR A 667 17.34 -13.53 -0.55
CA TYR A 667 18.43 -14.50 -0.41
C TYR A 667 19.01 -14.80 -1.78
N ASP A 668 20.32 -14.70 -1.90
CA ASP A 668 21.08 -15.04 -3.12
C ASP A 668 22.06 -16.18 -2.83
N ALA A 669 21.86 -17.32 -3.52
CA ALA A 669 22.71 -18.50 -3.35
C ALA A 669 24.10 -18.35 -3.99
N ALA A 670 24.29 -17.42 -4.93
CA ALA A 670 25.58 -17.18 -5.57
C ALA A 670 26.56 -16.49 -4.62
N THR A 671 26.06 -15.55 -3.83
CA THR A 671 26.80 -14.86 -2.76
C THR A 671 26.72 -15.56 -1.41
N GLN A 672 25.69 -16.39 -1.20
CA GLN A 672 25.30 -16.93 0.11
C GLN A 672 24.96 -15.82 1.11
N GLU A 673 24.32 -14.75 0.63
CA GLU A 673 24.01 -13.58 1.45
C GLU A 673 22.51 -13.29 1.47
N LEU A 674 22.10 -12.61 2.54
CA LEU A 674 20.79 -12.02 2.73
C LEU A 674 20.88 -10.50 2.58
N TYR A 675 19.88 -9.94 1.95
CA TYR A 675 19.73 -8.50 1.71
C TYR A 675 18.35 -8.05 2.17
N GLY A 676 18.30 -6.90 2.84
CA GLY A 676 17.07 -6.24 3.24
C GLY A 676 16.94 -4.88 2.56
N TYR A 677 15.81 -4.65 1.90
CA TYR A 677 15.52 -3.39 1.22
C TYR A 677 14.25 -2.79 1.79
N ALA A 678 14.29 -1.50 2.09
CA ALA A 678 13.14 -0.75 2.56
C ALA A 678 13.00 0.56 1.79
N ASP A 679 11.77 0.88 1.40
CA ASP A 679 11.52 2.06 0.59
C ASP A 679 11.51 3.35 1.42
N PRO A 680 12.41 4.30 1.12
CA PRO A 680 12.52 5.55 1.87
C PRO A 680 11.28 6.45 1.74
N ARG A 681 10.45 6.27 0.70
CA ARG A 681 9.24 7.08 0.44
C ARG A 681 8.23 7.02 1.58
N ARG A 682 8.25 5.96 2.39
CA ARG A 682 7.37 5.80 3.56
C ARG A 682 8.10 5.59 4.89
N GLY A 683 9.43 5.75 4.91
CA GLY A 683 10.23 5.62 6.13
C GLY A 683 10.48 4.20 6.57
N GLY A 684 10.41 3.26 5.62
CA GLY A 684 10.77 1.87 5.91
C GLY A 684 12.25 1.77 6.27
N LYS A 685 12.57 0.73 7.04
CA LYS A 685 13.93 0.38 7.40
C LYS A 685 14.14 -1.11 7.23
N ALA A 686 15.36 -1.50 6.87
CA ALA A 686 15.84 -2.86 6.96
C ALA A 686 16.91 -2.99 8.05
N GLY A 687 16.97 -4.15 8.70
CA GLY A 687 18.00 -4.50 9.69
C GLY A 687 18.27 -6.00 9.71
N GLY A 688 19.41 -6.39 10.27
CA GLY A 688 19.86 -7.77 10.36
C GLY A 688 21.19 -7.87 11.10
N ALA A 689 21.70 -9.08 11.31
CA ALA A 689 23.04 -9.30 11.87
C ALA A 689 23.52 -10.73 11.58
N ASP A 690 24.85 -10.92 11.65
CA ASP A 690 25.48 -12.24 11.75
C ASP A 690 25.63 -12.66 13.23
N GLU A 691 25.35 -13.92 13.55
CA GLU A 691 25.61 -14.50 14.90
C GLU A 691 27.07 -14.32 15.36
N ASN A 692 28.01 -14.17 14.43
CA ASN A 692 29.44 -14.01 14.72
C ASN A 692 29.87 -12.58 15.09
N GLU A 693 29.12 -11.55 14.68
CA GLU A 693 29.43 -10.13 14.98
C GLU A 693 28.70 -9.62 16.24
N ALA A 694 27.54 -10.21 16.57
CA ALA A 694 26.82 -9.96 17.82
C ALA A 694 27.63 -10.28 19.09
N GLY A 695 28.72 -11.05 18.96
CA GLY A 695 29.68 -11.33 20.04
C GLY A 695 30.81 -10.30 20.21
N ALA A 696 30.98 -9.36 19.27
CA ALA A 696 32.10 -8.41 19.22
C ALA A 696 31.69 -6.93 19.30
N ALA A 697 30.45 -6.58 18.93
CA ALA A 697 29.86 -5.28 19.22
C ALA A 697 29.28 -5.29 20.65
N GLY A 698 29.65 -4.30 21.47
CA GLY A 698 29.30 -4.24 22.89
C GLY A 698 27.78 -4.20 23.15
N GLU A 699 27.37 -4.89 24.22
CA GLU A 699 26.03 -5.09 24.79
C GLU A 699 24.88 -5.32 23.78
N PRO A 700 24.20 -6.49 23.82
CA PRO A 700 23.05 -6.76 22.95
C PRO A 700 21.98 -5.67 23.13
N ALA A 701 21.21 -5.39 22.07
CA ALA A 701 19.97 -4.62 22.21
C ALA A 701 19.09 -5.37 23.22
N GLU A 702 19.14 -4.95 24.49
CA GLU A 702 18.34 -5.59 25.53
C GLU A 702 16.88 -5.45 25.10
N ILE A 703 16.17 -6.58 24.93
CA ILE A 703 14.72 -6.62 25.18
C ILE A 703 14.57 -5.83 26.47
N MET A 704 13.97 -4.64 26.42
CA MET A 704 13.98 -3.72 27.55
C MET A 704 13.32 -4.45 28.74
N ARG A 705 14.13 -5.06 29.62
CA ARG A 705 13.62 -5.85 30.73
C ARG A 705 13.10 -4.82 31.71
N GLY A 706 11.78 -4.74 31.83
CA GLY A 706 11.11 -3.88 32.78
C GLY A 706 11.78 -4.04 34.15
N THR A 707 12.40 -2.98 34.65
CA THR A 707 13.06 -3.00 35.96
C THR A 707 12.03 -3.39 37.01
N ASP A 708 12.32 -4.43 37.78
CA ASP A 708 11.52 -4.95 38.89
C ASP A 708 10.87 -3.85 39.73
N ALA A 709 9.58 -3.64 39.49
CA ALA A 709 8.70 -2.92 40.40
C ALA A 709 8.32 -3.84 41.56
N ALA A 710 9.27 -4.17 42.44
CA ALA A 710 8.97 -4.87 43.69
C ALA A 710 10.06 -4.72 44.78
N ALA A 711 10.08 -3.59 45.48
CA ALA A 711 10.37 -3.56 46.92
C ALA A 711 9.78 -2.28 47.53
N GLY A 712 8.81 -2.45 48.44
CA GLY A 712 8.06 -1.39 49.11
C GLY A 712 8.86 -0.58 50.16
N PRO A 713 8.14 0.16 51.03
CA PRO A 713 8.38 1.55 51.44
C PRO A 713 9.70 1.87 52.13
#